data_AF-A0A2D9P7B0-F1
#
_entry.id   AF-A0A2D9P7B0-F1
#
_cell.length_a   1.000
_cell.length_b   1.000
_cell.length_c   1.000
_cell.angle_alpha   90.00
_cell.angle_beta   90.00
_cell.angle_gamma   90.00
#
_symmetry.space_group_name_H-M   'P 1'
#
loop_
_entity.id
_entity.type
_entity.pdbx_description
1 polymer ?
#
loop_
_entity_poly.entity_id
_entity_poly.type
_entity_poly.pdbx_seq_one_letter_code
_entity_poly.pdbx_strand_id
1 'polypeptide(L)'
;CGNGIDDDGDGYIDCNDFDCDGDSNCPSEDCGNGIDDDGDGYIDCNDFDCDDDLSCIETDCSDNLDNDQDGYVDCDDFDCEGNPECFSCDQESVDLFFSEYAEGSSNNKYLEIYNPSNLTIDLSCYAYPNATNGGDNGNYDYWNAFDNGAIIEPGDVYVICHGSSDPFIMNECDETHTYLSNGDDGFALVYGSQNAFTALDWIGDWNDDPGSAWEACGVSDATKDHTLVRKTGITSGSEWSVSSSEESCEWDIFDQNTWSNLGFHIVDPNANINPVSDAGEDQVVDAGAFVTLNGSNSSDIDGSIIAYVWTQIAGPTVSLSSYDQPEVSFTAPSEGTLEFQLEVYDNEGSSSSDVVSILILGGGMSVSVIQETSDPGSGNDCYPSPYNGQVVTITGIVTAIQPGSNPNFYFEDPNADTFAGVYVYDNSIDPQVGDELLLIAEVEEYYGLTEITNSISSVLISTDNIVEPTLISTSDLMGGCSYNAEQYEGMLVKVDNLLVTSTPNEYGEWTVSDGSGDCMIDDYFYDGSMDSFSEGSTITSIVGVVNYAYGEYRILPRNESDINTGSDSCNANGDVNLDGSLDVLDVVFVVGAVLGNEQLNDNQFCISDVNLDGNLDVLDVVTIVSEILNLTLQSSEPFQYEKEFKSSLKLRTNK
;
A
#
# COMPACT_ATOMS: atom_id res chain seq x y z
N CYS A 1 60.55 26.75 -14.45
CA CYS A 1 60.25 26.33 -15.84
C CYS A 1 61.22 25.28 -16.39
N GLY A 2 62.09 24.62 -15.61
CA GLY A 2 62.89 23.49 -16.10
C GLY A 2 64.00 23.00 -15.15
N ASN A 3 63.93 23.35 -13.86
CA ASN A 3 64.97 23.07 -12.87
C ASN A 3 64.52 22.07 -11.78
N GLY A 4 63.27 21.63 -11.81
CA GLY A 4 62.63 20.70 -10.87
C GLY A 4 62.29 21.31 -9.52
N ILE A 5 62.14 22.64 -9.44
CA ILE A 5 61.91 23.39 -8.20
C ILE A 5 60.77 24.39 -8.40
N ASP A 6 59.90 24.49 -7.40
CA ASP A 6 58.93 25.57 -7.23
C ASP A 6 59.70 26.84 -6.78
N ASP A 7 59.99 27.73 -7.74
CA ASP A 7 60.85 28.90 -7.54
C ASP A 7 60.12 30.07 -6.86
N ASP A 8 58.79 30.16 -6.95
CA ASP A 8 57.98 31.27 -6.46
C ASP A 8 57.13 30.92 -5.20
N GLY A 9 56.95 29.63 -4.93
CA GLY A 9 56.39 29.05 -3.72
C GLY A 9 54.87 28.82 -3.76
N ASP A 10 54.25 28.79 -4.93
CA ASP A 10 52.80 28.63 -5.09
C ASP A 10 52.34 27.16 -5.10
N GLY A 11 53.29 26.22 -5.19
CA GLY A 11 53.07 24.78 -5.15
C GLY A 11 53.19 24.07 -6.50
N TYR A 12 53.38 24.81 -7.59
CA TYR A 12 53.57 24.27 -8.94
C TYR A 12 55.06 24.27 -9.32
N ILE A 13 55.47 23.36 -10.22
CA ILE A 13 56.88 23.16 -10.57
C ILE A 13 57.02 23.11 -12.09
N ASP A 14 57.96 23.90 -12.60
CA ASP A 14 58.39 23.88 -13.98
C ASP A 14 57.30 24.20 -15.02
N CYS A 15 56.80 23.24 -15.80
CA CYS A 15 55.81 23.51 -16.86
C CYS A 15 54.37 23.48 -16.32
N ASN A 16 54.15 22.78 -15.22
CA ASN A 16 52.89 22.81 -14.47
C ASN A 16 52.62 24.16 -13.77
N ASP A 17 53.52 25.14 -13.87
CA ASP A 17 53.45 26.44 -13.22
C ASP A 17 53.04 27.49 -14.26
N PHE A 18 51.89 28.14 -14.06
CA PHE A 18 51.34 29.13 -14.99
C PHE A 18 52.30 30.30 -15.26
N ASP A 19 53.18 30.66 -14.33
CA ASP A 19 54.17 31.72 -14.53
C ASP A 19 55.27 31.31 -15.54
N CYS A 20 55.30 30.05 -15.96
CA CYS A 20 56.21 29.47 -16.94
C CYS A 20 55.64 29.31 -18.34
N ASP A 21 54.37 29.68 -18.57
CA ASP A 21 53.75 29.68 -19.89
C ASP A 21 54.59 30.47 -20.93
N GLY A 22 54.85 29.84 -22.07
CA GLY A 22 55.62 30.38 -23.18
C GLY A 22 57.14 30.39 -22.98
N ASP A 23 57.69 29.81 -21.91
CA ASP A 23 59.14 29.63 -21.75
C ASP A 23 59.66 28.60 -22.77
N SER A 24 60.88 28.82 -23.28
CA SER A 24 61.50 27.90 -24.25
C SER A 24 61.72 26.46 -23.77
N ASN A 25 61.57 26.19 -22.47
CA ASN A 25 61.68 24.87 -21.86
C ASN A 25 60.32 24.17 -21.69
N CYS A 26 59.19 24.88 -21.86
CA CYS A 26 57.82 24.37 -21.82
C CYS A 26 57.17 24.69 -23.19
N PRO A 27 57.32 23.79 -24.17
CA PRO A 27 56.77 24.03 -25.50
C PRO A 27 55.25 24.03 -25.46
N SER A 28 54.60 24.89 -26.26
CA SER A 28 53.14 24.94 -26.40
C SER A 28 52.55 23.57 -26.72
N GLU A 29 51.47 23.24 -26.01
CA GLU A 29 50.66 22.03 -26.20
C GLU A 29 49.94 22.02 -27.57
N ASP A 30 49.74 20.84 -28.15
CA ASP A 30 48.90 20.62 -29.34
C ASP A 30 47.63 19.87 -28.92
N CYS A 31 46.56 20.64 -28.68
CA CYS A 31 45.34 20.29 -27.95
C CYS A 31 44.43 19.21 -28.57
N GLY A 32 44.94 18.34 -29.44
CA GLY A 32 44.13 17.30 -30.08
C GLY A 32 44.93 16.15 -30.69
N ASN A 33 46.14 15.89 -30.20
CA ASN A 33 47.04 14.87 -30.75
C ASN A 33 47.22 13.64 -29.84
N GLY A 34 46.68 13.67 -28.62
CA GLY A 34 46.68 12.54 -27.67
C GLY A 34 47.97 12.37 -26.89
N ILE A 35 48.81 13.40 -26.81
CA ILE A 35 50.13 13.37 -26.17
C ILE A 35 50.31 14.65 -25.35
N ASP A 36 50.90 14.50 -24.17
CA ASP A 36 51.46 15.56 -23.31
C ASP A 36 52.73 16.12 -23.98
N ASP A 37 52.58 17.19 -24.77
CA ASP A 37 53.64 17.79 -25.59
C ASP A 37 54.59 18.69 -24.78
N ASP A 38 54.06 19.34 -23.74
CA ASP A 38 54.79 20.25 -22.86
C ASP A 38 55.46 19.54 -21.65
N GLY A 39 54.98 18.33 -21.32
CA GLY A 39 55.54 17.43 -20.32
C GLY A 39 55.08 17.70 -18.89
N ASP A 40 54.00 18.44 -18.71
CA ASP A 40 53.42 18.78 -17.40
C ASP A 40 52.52 17.65 -16.85
N GLY A 41 52.10 16.71 -17.70
CA GLY A 41 51.35 15.52 -17.31
C GLY A 41 49.84 15.59 -17.55
N TYR A 42 49.33 16.67 -18.13
CA TYR A 42 48.00 16.75 -18.75
C TYR A 42 48.10 16.48 -20.27
N ILE A 43 46.98 16.19 -20.92
CA ILE A 43 46.94 15.80 -22.34
C ILE A 43 45.75 16.49 -22.99
N ASP A 44 45.98 17.13 -24.14
CA ASP A 44 44.94 17.76 -24.97
C ASP A 44 44.01 18.68 -24.15
N CYS A 45 42.68 18.58 -24.29
CA CYS A 45 41.69 19.42 -23.59
C CYS A 45 41.63 19.24 -22.07
N ASN A 46 42.35 18.25 -21.51
CA ASN A 46 42.53 18.15 -20.06
C ASN A 46 43.71 19.01 -19.56
N ASP A 47 44.44 19.64 -20.47
CA ASP A 47 45.52 20.59 -20.20
C ASP A 47 44.96 22.02 -20.15
N PHE A 48 45.33 22.76 -19.10
CA PHE A 48 44.90 24.15 -18.90
C PHE A 48 45.43 25.08 -20.00
N ASP A 49 46.55 24.75 -20.63
CA ASP A 49 47.08 25.52 -21.75
C ASP A 49 46.18 25.42 -23.02
N CYS A 50 45.17 24.55 -22.99
CA CYS A 50 44.19 24.33 -24.05
C CYS A 50 42.80 24.95 -23.79
N ASP A 51 42.59 25.65 -22.66
CA ASP A 51 41.30 26.24 -22.22
C ASP A 51 40.60 27.16 -23.26
N ASP A 52 41.34 27.70 -24.24
CA ASP A 52 40.82 28.61 -25.28
C ASP A 52 40.92 28.02 -26.72
N ASP A 53 41.33 26.75 -26.89
CA ASP A 53 41.44 26.14 -28.22
C ASP A 53 40.06 25.77 -28.79
N LEU A 54 39.85 26.07 -30.07
CA LEU A 54 38.60 25.75 -30.78
C LEU A 54 38.34 24.24 -30.91
N SER A 55 39.33 23.39 -30.66
CA SER A 55 39.14 21.93 -30.59
C SER A 55 38.58 21.44 -29.25
N CYS A 56 38.60 22.28 -28.22
CA CYS A 56 38.20 21.97 -26.84
C CYS A 56 36.91 22.72 -26.46
N ILE A 57 36.00 22.89 -27.42
CA ILE A 57 34.70 23.55 -27.19
C ILE A 57 33.62 22.61 -27.73
N GLU A 58 32.66 22.24 -26.89
CA GLU A 58 31.48 21.50 -27.30
C GLU A 58 30.63 22.35 -28.26
N THR A 59 30.32 21.80 -29.44
CA THR A 59 29.65 22.54 -30.52
C THR A 59 28.24 22.04 -30.84
N ASP A 60 27.86 20.86 -30.35
CA ASP A 60 26.53 20.25 -30.50
C ASP A 60 26.02 19.71 -29.16
N CYS A 61 25.26 20.53 -28.45
CA CYS A 61 24.80 20.24 -27.07
C CYS A 61 23.58 19.31 -26.98
N SER A 62 23.38 18.41 -27.95
CA SER A 62 22.14 17.61 -28.05
C SER A 62 22.31 16.21 -28.65
N ASP A 63 23.54 15.80 -28.98
CA ASP A 63 23.80 14.60 -29.77
C ASP A 63 24.34 13.41 -28.93
N ASN A 64 24.45 13.59 -27.61
CA ASN A 64 25.00 12.67 -26.62
C ASN A 64 26.44 12.25 -26.92
N LEU A 65 27.19 13.10 -27.62
CA LEU A 65 28.60 12.91 -27.86
C LEU A 65 29.40 13.97 -27.10
N ASP A 66 30.59 13.55 -26.72
CA ASP A 66 31.62 14.37 -26.09
C ASP A 66 32.52 14.83 -27.24
N ASN A 67 32.15 15.92 -27.92
CA ASN A 67 32.74 16.33 -29.19
C ASN A 67 34.08 17.04 -28.99
N ASP A 68 34.33 17.57 -27.80
CA ASP A 68 35.61 18.13 -27.37
C ASP A 68 36.45 17.17 -26.51
N GLN A 69 35.89 16.03 -26.09
CA GLN A 69 36.58 14.95 -25.37
C GLN A 69 37.08 15.36 -23.97
N ASP A 70 36.42 16.31 -23.33
CA ASP A 70 36.72 16.73 -21.96
C ASP A 70 36.09 15.79 -20.90
N GLY A 71 35.21 14.88 -21.35
CA GLY A 71 34.56 13.87 -20.54
C GLY A 71 33.14 14.19 -20.11
N TYR A 72 32.60 15.36 -20.49
CA TYR A 72 31.20 15.74 -20.33
C TYR A 72 30.48 15.63 -21.69
N VAL A 73 29.14 15.61 -21.66
CA VAL A 73 28.33 15.44 -22.87
C VAL A 73 27.14 16.39 -22.82
N ASP A 74 26.81 17.00 -23.94
CA ASP A 74 25.63 17.86 -24.11
C ASP A 74 25.41 18.86 -22.95
N CYS A 75 24.27 18.80 -22.27
CA CYS A 75 23.89 19.75 -21.22
C CYS A 75 24.55 19.48 -19.86
N ASP A 76 25.26 18.37 -19.72
CA ASP A 76 26.15 18.14 -18.58
C ASP A 76 27.51 18.83 -18.77
N ASP A 77 27.76 19.38 -19.97
CA ASP A 77 28.94 20.14 -20.34
C ASP A 77 28.78 21.64 -20.00
N PHE A 78 29.84 22.24 -19.44
CA PHE A 78 29.86 23.65 -19.09
C PHE A 78 29.85 24.56 -20.33
N ASP A 79 30.44 24.12 -21.44
CA ASP A 79 30.47 24.88 -22.69
C ASP A 79 29.09 24.98 -23.37
N CYS A 80 28.15 24.13 -22.94
CA CYS A 80 26.75 24.16 -23.32
C CYS A 80 25.86 25.05 -22.43
N GLU A 81 26.43 25.75 -21.44
CA GLU A 81 25.70 26.69 -20.58
C GLU A 81 25.06 27.82 -21.41
N GLY A 82 23.73 27.90 -21.36
CA GLY A 82 22.95 28.90 -22.11
C GLY A 82 22.56 28.48 -23.53
N ASN A 83 22.84 27.23 -23.94
CA ASN A 83 22.25 26.66 -25.15
C ASN A 83 20.72 26.48 -24.94
N PRO A 84 19.85 26.94 -25.85
CA PRO A 84 18.40 26.77 -25.75
C PRO A 84 17.93 25.32 -25.61
N GLU A 85 18.72 24.35 -26.10
CA GLU A 85 18.43 22.92 -25.98
C GLU A 85 18.77 22.36 -24.59
N CYS A 86 19.54 23.10 -23.80
CA CYS A 86 19.90 22.80 -22.41
C CYS A 86 19.14 23.63 -21.37
N PHE A 87 18.08 24.33 -21.80
CA PHE A 87 17.22 25.08 -20.90
C PHE A 87 16.34 24.12 -20.08
N SER A 88 16.72 23.87 -18.82
CA SER A 88 15.94 23.09 -17.87
C SER A 88 15.08 23.99 -16.98
N CYS A 89 13.82 23.60 -16.77
CA CYS A 89 12.89 24.29 -15.87
C CYS A 89 13.09 23.84 -14.43
N ASP A 90 14.31 24.01 -13.92
CA ASP A 90 14.73 23.51 -12.59
C ASP A 90 14.49 24.51 -11.44
N GLN A 91 13.89 25.67 -11.74
CA GLN A 91 13.49 26.64 -10.71
C GLN A 91 12.13 26.25 -10.10
N GLU A 92 11.88 26.71 -8.86
CA GLU A 92 10.56 26.59 -8.26
C GLU A 92 9.54 27.41 -9.08
N SER A 93 8.41 26.78 -9.43
CA SER A 93 7.34 27.45 -10.14
C SER A 93 6.67 28.51 -9.26
N VAL A 94 6.21 29.59 -9.90
CA VAL A 94 5.30 30.55 -9.29
C VAL A 94 3.90 30.19 -9.75
N ASP A 95 2.96 30.20 -8.81
CA ASP A 95 1.57 29.81 -9.02
C ASP A 95 0.80 30.93 -9.75
N LEU A 96 1.10 31.07 -11.04
CA LEU A 96 0.31 31.88 -11.96
C LEU A 96 -1.05 31.22 -12.19
N PHE A 97 -2.10 32.02 -12.37
CA PHE A 97 -3.45 31.50 -12.61
C PHE A 97 -4.22 32.35 -13.61
N PHE A 98 -5.26 31.78 -14.20
CA PHE A 98 -6.17 32.49 -15.10
C PHE A 98 -7.04 33.47 -14.31
N SER A 99 -6.86 34.76 -14.52
CA SER A 99 -7.69 35.79 -13.90
C SER A 99 -8.95 36.11 -14.71
N GLU A 100 -8.93 35.88 -16.02
CA GLU A 100 -10.10 36.08 -16.88
C GLU A 100 -10.08 35.16 -18.11
N TYR A 101 -11.26 34.67 -18.49
CA TYR A 101 -11.50 33.91 -19.71
C TYR A 101 -12.71 34.49 -20.43
N ALA A 102 -12.66 34.60 -21.76
CA ALA A 102 -13.83 35.01 -22.52
C ALA A 102 -14.03 34.22 -23.82
N GLU A 103 -15.25 33.70 -23.98
CA GLU A 103 -15.82 33.24 -25.25
C GLU A 103 -16.83 34.30 -25.74
N GLY A 104 -16.29 35.41 -26.23
CA GLY A 104 -17.11 36.52 -26.72
C GLY A 104 -17.60 36.31 -28.16
N SER A 105 -18.40 37.27 -28.64
CA SER A 105 -19.02 37.14 -29.96
C SER A 105 -17.97 37.15 -31.08
N SER A 106 -18.13 36.30 -32.08
CA SER A 106 -17.19 36.16 -33.20
C SER A 106 -15.77 35.81 -32.72
N ASN A 107 -14.82 36.74 -32.83
CA ASN A 107 -13.42 36.54 -32.46
C ASN A 107 -13.05 37.30 -31.19
N ASN A 108 -14.02 37.74 -30.39
CA ASN A 108 -13.77 38.45 -29.14
C ASN A 108 -13.40 37.45 -28.03
N LYS A 109 -12.25 36.79 -28.18
CA LYS A 109 -11.81 35.68 -27.33
C LYS A 109 -10.44 35.97 -26.76
N TYR A 110 -10.23 35.62 -25.50
CA TYR A 110 -8.96 35.76 -24.81
C TYR A 110 -8.84 34.88 -23.56
N LEU A 111 -7.59 34.71 -23.14
CA LEU A 111 -7.16 34.21 -21.84
C LEU A 111 -6.35 35.34 -21.17
N GLU A 112 -6.56 35.56 -19.88
CA GLU A 112 -5.77 36.47 -19.07
C GLU A 112 -5.15 35.70 -17.91
N ILE A 113 -3.84 35.83 -17.73
CA ILE A 113 -3.06 35.18 -16.69
C ILE A 113 -2.56 36.25 -15.72
N TYR A 114 -2.71 36.04 -14.41
CA TYR A 114 -2.27 36.97 -13.38
C TYR A 114 -1.05 36.45 -12.62
N ASN A 115 -0.15 37.38 -12.27
CA ASN A 115 0.99 37.13 -11.39
C ASN A 115 0.70 37.63 -9.96
N PRO A 116 0.34 36.74 -9.01
CA PRO A 116 0.09 37.13 -7.63
C PRO A 116 1.37 37.41 -6.82
N SER A 117 2.54 37.12 -7.37
CA SER A 117 3.80 37.21 -6.64
C SER A 117 4.34 38.64 -6.55
N ASN A 118 5.42 38.79 -5.78
CA ASN A 118 6.19 40.03 -5.72
C ASN A 118 7.42 40.02 -6.66
N LEU A 119 7.50 39.04 -7.56
CA LEU A 119 8.60 38.84 -8.51
C LEU A 119 8.12 39.09 -9.94
N THR A 120 9.02 39.60 -10.78
CA THR A 120 8.83 39.59 -12.22
C THR A 120 9.06 38.16 -12.70
N ILE A 121 8.10 37.59 -13.43
CA ILE A 121 8.14 36.19 -13.88
C ILE A 121 8.48 36.14 -15.36
N ASP A 122 9.46 35.31 -15.72
CA ASP A 122 9.78 34.95 -17.10
C ASP A 122 8.94 33.74 -17.52
N LEU A 123 8.22 33.87 -18.63
CA LEU A 123 7.28 32.85 -19.10
C LEU A 123 7.92 31.77 -20.01
N SER A 124 9.25 31.78 -20.19
CA SER A 124 9.97 30.78 -21.01
C SER A 124 9.80 29.33 -20.54
N CYS A 125 9.53 29.12 -19.25
CA CYS A 125 9.20 27.80 -18.67
C CYS A 125 7.70 27.56 -18.47
N TYR A 126 6.84 28.43 -18.98
CA TYR A 126 5.39 28.29 -18.86
C TYR A 126 4.78 28.01 -20.23
N ALA A 127 3.62 27.37 -20.23
CA ALA A 127 2.83 27.13 -21.43
C ALA A 127 1.34 27.08 -21.10
N TYR A 128 0.51 27.18 -22.13
CA TYR A 128 -0.95 27.08 -22.03
C TYR A 128 -1.49 26.00 -22.98
N PRO A 129 -1.11 24.72 -22.78
CA PRO A 129 -1.59 23.62 -23.62
C PRO A 129 -3.12 23.49 -23.57
N ASN A 130 -3.69 23.01 -24.67
CA ASN A 130 -5.13 22.83 -24.76
C ASN A 130 -5.53 21.49 -25.41
N ALA A 131 -6.69 21.00 -25.00
CA ALA A 131 -7.39 19.89 -25.63
C ALA A 131 -8.63 20.41 -26.36
N THR A 132 -8.82 19.96 -27.60
CA THR A 132 -9.92 20.37 -28.46
C THR A 132 -11.18 19.59 -28.07
N ASN A 133 -12.29 20.28 -27.81
CA ASN A 133 -13.52 19.64 -27.30
C ASN A 133 -13.30 18.79 -26.02
N GLY A 134 -12.41 19.19 -25.11
CA GLY A 134 -12.17 18.50 -23.84
C GLY A 134 -11.29 17.23 -23.88
N GLY A 135 -10.76 16.85 -25.05
CA GLY A 135 -9.71 15.81 -25.17
C GLY A 135 -10.17 14.34 -25.14
N ASP A 136 -9.22 13.43 -25.45
CA ASP A 136 -9.36 11.96 -25.40
C ASP A 136 -8.51 11.38 -24.23
N ASN A 137 -9.10 11.18 -23.05
CA ASN A 137 -8.49 10.51 -21.88
C ASN A 137 -7.27 11.23 -21.24
N GLY A 138 -7.38 12.51 -20.91
CA GLY A 138 -6.43 13.23 -20.06
C GLY A 138 -5.19 13.79 -20.76
N ASN A 139 -5.20 13.89 -22.09
CA ASN A 139 -4.08 14.44 -22.87
C ASN A 139 -4.44 15.76 -23.57
N TYR A 140 -3.47 16.65 -23.71
CA TYR A 140 -3.60 17.85 -24.54
C TYR A 140 -3.37 17.52 -26.03
N ASP A 141 -3.96 18.31 -26.92
CA ASP A 141 -3.76 18.19 -28.37
C ASP A 141 -2.62 19.09 -28.87
N TYR A 142 -2.55 20.30 -28.30
CA TYR A 142 -1.62 21.34 -28.74
C TYR A 142 -0.87 21.92 -27.56
N TRP A 143 0.46 21.96 -27.70
CA TRP A 143 1.34 22.70 -26.80
C TRP A 143 1.47 24.14 -27.29
N ASN A 144 1.02 25.10 -26.48
CA ASN A 144 1.10 26.51 -26.81
C ASN A 144 2.09 27.19 -25.86
N ALA A 145 3.18 27.73 -26.41
CA ALA A 145 4.19 28.48 -25.67
C ALA A 145 3.90 29.98 -25.76
N PHE A 146 4.35 30.73 -24.75
CA PHE A 146 4.33 32.20 -24.77
C PHE A 146 5.37 32.77 -25.74
N ASP A 147 5.17 34.01 -26.18
CA ASP A 147 6.12 34.74 -27.02
C ASP A 147 7.51 34.84 -26.37
N ASN A 148 8.57 34.77 -27.19
CA ASN A 148 9.94 34.79 -26.70
C ASN A 148 10.26 36.09 -25.93
N GLY A 149 10.68 35.95 -24.67
CA GLY A 149 10.95 37.06 -23.77
C GLY A 149 9.71 37.64 -23.09
N ALA A 150 8.58 36.94 -23.13
CA ALA A 150 7.38 37.29 -22.37
C ALA A 150 7.66 37.26 -20.87
N ILE A 151 7.23 38.32 -20.19
CA ILE A 151 7.34 38.47 -18.74
C ILE A 151 6.03 38.99 -18.16
N ILE A 152 5.76 38.68 -16.89
CA ILE A 152 4.66 39.30 -16.12
C ILE A 152 5.25 40.00 -14.89
N GLU A 153 5.01 41.30 -14.75
CA GLU A 153 5.45 42.06 -13.58
C GLU A 153 4.62 41.70 -12.32
N PRO A 154 5.10 42.00 -11.11
CA PRO A 154 4.36 41.76 -9.87
C PRO A 154 2.97 42.42 -9.87
N GLY A 155 1.92 41.61 -9.68
CA GLY A 155 0.53 42.07 -9.65
C GLY A 155 0.01 42.57 -11.01
N ASP A 156 0.68 42.20 -12.11
CA ASP A 156 0.25 42.48 -13.48
C ASP A 156 -0.37 41.24 -14.13
N VAL A 157 -0.94 41.43 -15.33
CA VAL A 157 -1.52 40.35 -16.14
C VAL A 157 -0.81 40.18 -17.48
N TYR A 158 -0.99 39.02 -18.10
CA TYR A 158 -0.61 38.74 -19.49
C TYR A 158 -1.82 38.24 -20.27
N VAL A 159 -2.15 38.91 -21.37
CA VAL A 159 -3.36 38.65 -22.14
C VAL A 159 -3.02 38.02 -23.49
N ILE A 160 -3.54 36.80 -23.69
CA ILE A 160 -3.52 36.09 -24.97
C ILE A 160 -4.87 36.32 -25.65
N CYS A 161 -4.90 36.97 -26.81
CA CYS A 161 -6.15 37.30 -27.48
C CYS A 161 -6.21 36.84 -28.93
N HIS A 162 -7.42 36.73 -29.49
CA HIS A 162 -7.54 36.53 -30.93
C HIS A 162 -7.13 37.82 -31.67
N GLY A 163 -6.22 37.71 -32.65
CA GLY A 163 -5.68 38.84 -33.43
C GLY A 163 -6.68 39.57 -34.37
N SER A 164 -7.98 39.33 -34.20
CA SER A 164 -9.08 39.99 -34.93
C SER A 164 -10.26 40.28 -34.00
N SER A 165 -9.99 40.32 -32.69
CA SER A 165 -10.91 40.72 -31.64
C SER A 165 -11.21 42.23 -31.74
N ASP A 166 -12.18 42.67 -30.94
CA ASP A 166 -12.52 44.09 -30.80
C ASP A 166 -11.27 44.92 -30.44
N PRO A 167 -11.14 46.17 -30.96
CA PRO A 167 -10.04 47.05 -30.61
C PRO A 167 -9.83 47.28 -29.10
N PHE A 168 -10.87 47.13 -28.27
CA PHE A 168 -10.73 47.17 -26.82
C PHE A 168 -9.86 46.01 -26.31
N ILE A 169 -10.17 44.77 -26.71
CA ILE A 169 -9.39 43.58 -26.35
C ILE A 169 -7.97 43.69 -26.90
N MET A 170 -7.83 44.09 -28.16
CA MET A 170 -6.51 44.24 -28.79
C MET A 170 -5.61 45.30 -28.11
N ASN A 171 -6.17 46.23 -27.32
CA ASN A 171 -5.38 47.25 -26.63
C ASN A 171 -4.71 46.69 -25.36
N GLU A 172 -5.29 45.66 -24.77
CA GLU A 172 -4.77 44.97 -23.58
C GLU A 172 -4.00 43.70 -23.94
N CYS A 173 -3.93 43.35 -25.23
CA CYS A 173 -3.39 42.08 -25.72
C CYS A 173 -1.86 42.10 -25.82
N ASP A 174 -1.21 41.18 -25.12
CA ASP A 174 0.24 40.98 -25.16
C ASP A 174 0.65 40.03 -26.29
N GLU A 175 -0.14 38.98 -26.52
CA GLU A 175 0.12 37.96 -27.54
C GLU A 175 -1.14 37.61 -28.33
N THR A 176 -0.99 37.42 -29.64
CA THR A 176 -2.11 36.99 -30.48
C THR A 176 -2.11 35.48 -30.74
N HIS A 177 -3.22 34.82 -30.44
CA HIS A 177 -3.43 33.39 -30.72
C HIS A 177 -4.71 33.17 -31.55
N THR A 178 -4.66 32.32 -32.59
CA THR A 178 -5.80 32.17 -33.52
C THR A 178 -6.87 31.20 -33.01
N TYR A 179 -6.45 30.10 -32.36
CA TYR A 179 -7.35 29.01 -31.98
C TYR A 179 -7.63 29.06 -30.47
N LEU A 180 -8.39 30.07 -30.06
CA LEU A 180 -8.90 30.17 -28.70
C LEU A 180 -10.27 29.49 -28.58
N SER A 181 -10.59 29.07 -27.36
CA SER A 181 -11.77 28.26 -27.05
C SER A 181 -13.06 28.82 -27.65
N ASN A 182 -13.88 27.93 -28.16
CA ASN A 182 -15.28 28.09 -28.61
C ASN A 182 -16.30 27.62 -27.57
N GLY A 183 -15.84 27.34 -26.35
CA GLY A 183 -16.64 26.92 -25.23
C GLY A 183 -16.27 25.53 -24.75
N ASP A 184 -15.94 24.61 -25.66
CA ASP A 184 -15.61 23.22 -25.37
C ASP A 184 -14.11 22.89 -25.49
N ASP A 185 -13.22 23.86 -25.73
CA ASP A 185 -11.77 23.62 -25.66
C ASP A 185 -11.21 23.89 -24.26
N GLY A 186 -10.52 22.90 -23.68
CA GLY A 186 -10.02 22.90 -22.30
C GLY A 186 -8.56 23.34 -22.26
N PHE A 187 -8.25 24.33 -21.43
CA PHE A 187 -6.92 24.92 -21.29
C PHE A 187 -6.35 24.65 -19.90
N ALA A 188 -5.07 24.30 -19.84
CA ALA A 188 -4.30 24.29 -18.60
C ALA A 188 -3.18 25.32 -18.70
N LEU A 189 -2.87 25.99 -17.61
CA LEU A 189 -1.62 26.74 -17.43
C LEU A 189 -0.62 25.81 -16.78
N VAL A 190 0.57 25.64 -17.37
CA VAL A 190 1.55 24.65 -16.90
C VAL A 190 2.94 25.27 -16.74
N TYR A 191 3.73 24.69 -15.85
CA TYR A 191 5.16 24.96 -15.70
C TYR A 191 5.98 23.72 -16.07
N GLY A 192 6.98 23.90 -16.93
CA GLY A 192 7.88 22.85 -17.40
C GLY A 192 7.97 22.77 -18.92
N SER A 193 8.24 21.58 -19.43
CA SER A 193 8.42 21.30 -20.85
C SER A 193 7.30 20.42 -21.40
N GLN A 194 7.25 20.28 -22.72
CA GLN A 194 6.27 19.44 -23.41
C GLN A 194 6.30 17.96 -22.95
N ASN A 195 7.44 17.49 -22.44
CA ASN A 195 7.65 16.10 -22.02
C ASN A 195 7.51 15.91 -20.49
N ALA A 196 7.56 16.99 -19.71
CA ALA A 196 7.48 16.95 -18.25
C ALA A 196 7.06 18.33 -17.74
N PHE A 197 5.84 18.41 -17.20
CA PHE A 197 5.26 19.65 -16.69
C PHE A 197 4.36 19.40 -15.47
N THR A 198 4.09 20.46 -14.73
CA THR A 198 3.10 20.53 -13.66
C THR A 198 1.99 21.49 -14.07
N ALA A 199 0.73 21.08 -13.93
CA ALA A 199 -0.40 21.98 -14.13
C ALA A 199 -0.58 22.89 -12.91
N LEU A 200 -0.85 24.16 -13.17
CA LEU A 200 -1.03 25.22 -12.17
C LEU A 200 -2.50 25.61 -12.05
N ASP A 201 -3.18 25.82 -13.18
CA ASP A 201 -4.58 26.25 -13.21
C ASP A 201 -5.29 25.74 -14.46
N TRP A 202 -6.62 25.68 -14.40
CA TRP A 202 -7.45 25.06 -15.43
C TRP A 202 -8.67 25.89 -15.80
N ILE A 203 -9.04 25.86 -17.09
CA ILE A 203 -10.37 26.21 -17.60
C ILE A 203 -10.87 25.04 -18.43
N GLY A 204 -11.89 24.35 -17.94
CA GLY A 204 -12.26 23.01 -18.42
C GLY A 204 -11.28 21.94 -17.96
N ASP A 205 -11.36 20.75 -18.54
CA ASP A 205 -10.41 19.66 -18.30
C ASP A 205 -10.07 18.93 -19.61
N TRP A 206 -9.21 17.90 -19.51
CA TRP A 206 -8.82 17.06 -20.64
C TRP A 206 -9.37 15.63 -20.57
N ASN A 207 -10.26 15.37 -19.61
CA ASN A 207 -10.74 14.02 -19.32
C ASN A 207 -11.97 13.67 -20.14
N ASP A 208 -12.90 14.62 -20.29
CA ASP A 208 -14.19 14.40 -20.94
C ASP A 208 -14.59 15.57 -21.85
N ASP A 209 -15.22 15.25 -22.99
CA ASP A 209 -15.87 16.23 -23.86
C ASP A 209 -17.15 16.79 -23.20
N PRO A 210 -17.21 18.09 -22.87
CA PRO A 210 -18.39 18.70 -22.23
C PRO A 210 -19.57 18.89 -23.22
N GLY A 211 -19.39 18.54 -24.48
CA GLY A 211 -20.36 18.59 -25.56
C GLY A 211 -20.50 19.96 -26.21
N SER A 212 -20.67 21.04 -25.44
CA SER A 212 -20.64 22.39 -26.01
C SER A 212 -20.03 23.48 -25.14
N ALA A 213 -20.00 23.25 -23.83
CA ALA A 213 -19.29 24.06 -22.85
C ALA A 213 -19.31 23.40 -21.48
N TRP A 214 -18.33 23.73 -20.64
CA TRP A 214 -18.32 23.33 -19.25
C TRP A 214 -19.33 24.15 -18.44
N GLU A 215 -20.00 23.47 -17.52
CA GLU A 215 -20.70 24.12 -16.41
C GLU A 215 -19.68 24.75 -15.45
N ALA A 216 -20.02 25.91 -14.89
CA ALA A 216 -19.28 26.48 -13.78
C ALA A 216 -20.22 27.25 -12.86
N CYS A 217 -19.97 27.18 -11.55
CA CYS A 217 -20.66 27.95 -10.52
C CYS A 217 -22.20 27.86 -10.59
N GLY A 218 -22.72 26.67 -10.91
CA GLY A 218 -24.16 26.41 -11.09
C GLY A 218 -24.77 27.01 -12.37
N VAL A 219 -23.96 27.52 -13.30
CA VAL A 219 -24.37 28.01 -14.61
C VAL A 219 -24.00 26.99 -15.67
N SER A 220 -25.03 26.40 -16.30
CA SER A 220 -24.87 25.50 -17.44
C SER A 220 -24.23 26.22 -18.64
N ASP A 221 -23.32 25.55 -19.36
CA ASP A 221 -22.60 26.09 -20.52
C ASP A 221 -21.83 27.40 -20.21
N ALA A 222 -21.29 27.54 -18.98
CA ALA A 222 -20.62 28.75 -18.52
C ALA A 222 -19.44 29.18 -19.40
N THR A 223 -18.67 28.24 -19.96
CA THR A 223 -17.52 28.60 -20.81
C THR A 223 -17.90 29.07 -22.22
N LYS A 224 -19.18 29.07 -22.59
CA LYS A 224 -19.62 29.53 -23.92
C LYS A 224 -20.47 30.78 -23.84
N ASP A 225 -20.25 31.72 -24.75
CA ASP A 225 -20.97 32.99 -24.82
C ASP A 225 -20.94 33.79 -23.49
N HIS A 226 -19.87 33.69 -22.70
CA HIS A 226 -19.70 34.39 -21.42
C HIS A 226 -18.26 34.91 -21.23
N THR A 227 -18.10 35.78 -20.22
CA THR A 227 -16.81 36.12 -19.63
C THR A 227 -16.77 35.58 -18.19
N LEU A 228 -15.73 34.84 -17.85
CA LEU A 228 -15.45 34.35 -16.50
C LEU A 228 -14.32 35.20 -15.92
N VAL A 229 -14.54 35.79 -14.74
CA VAL A 229 -13.53 36.59 -14.03
C VAL A 229 -13.24 35.90 -12.70
N ARG A 230 -11.97 35.67 -12.38
CA ARG A 230 -11.56 35.07 -11.11
C ARG A 230 -11.94 36.01 -9.96
N LYS A 231 -12.46 35.46 -8.87
CA LYS A 231 -12.84 36.23 -7.68
C LYS A 231 -11.60 36.84 -7.00
N THR A 232 -11.78 37.99 -6.36
CA THR A 232 -10.69 38.79 -5.80
C THR A 232 -9.97 38.17 -4.60
N GLY A 233 -10.55 37.12 -4.00
CA GLY A 233 -9.94 36.39 -2.88
C GLY A 233 -9.04 35.23 -3.32
N ILE A 234 -8.97 34.94 -4.62
CA ILE A 234 -8.18 33.82 -5.14
C ILE A 234 -6.75 34.28 -5.39
N THR A 235 -5.79 33.50 -4.87
CA THR A 235 -4.36 33.83 -4.91
C THR A 235 -3.50 32.78 -5.63
N SER A 236 -4.11 31.69 -6.09
CA SER A 236 -3.45 30.52 -6.70
C SER A 236 -4.39 29.85 -7.71
N GLY A 237 -3.82 29.04 -8.60
CA GLY A 237 -4.58 28.21 -9.52
C GLY A 237 -5.26 27.03 -8.83
N SER A 238 -6.18 26.36 -9.53
CA SER A 238 -6.86 25.17 -9.02
C SER A 238 -7.30 24.24 -10.15
N GLU A 239 -7.51 22.97 -9.81
CA GLU A 239 -8.18 22.02 -10.69
C GLU A 239 -9.58 22.55 -11.07
N TRP A 240 -9.99 22.31 -12.32
CA TRP A 240 -11.27 22.83 -12.80
C TRP A 240 -12.47 22.32 -12.01
N SER A 241 -12.44 21.05 -11.59
CA SER A 241 -13.50 20.44 -10.77
C SER A 241 -13.69 21.15 -9.43
N VAL A 242 -12.65 21.82 -8.92
CA VAL A 242 -12.70 22.64 -7.71
C VAL A 242 -13.18 24.06 -8.05
N SER A 243 -12.51 24.72 -9.00
CA SER A 243 -12.77 26.14 -9.27
C SER A 243 -14.17 26.40 -9.86
N SER A 244 -14.73 25.41 -10.57
CA SER A 244 -16.02 25.48 -11.23
C SER A 244 -17.20 24.95 -10.41
N SER A 245 -16.98 24.31 -9.25
CA SER A 245 -18.07 23.74 -8.47
C SER A 245 -19.00 24.83 -7.89
N GLU A 246 -20.26 24.52 -7.61
CA GLU A 246 -21.18 25.50 -6.99
C GLU A 246 -20.75 25.88 -5.56
N GLU A 247 -20.12 24.97 -4.83
CA GLU A 247 -19.75 25.13 -3.41
C GLU A 247 -18.42 25.87 -3.22
N SER A 248 -17.44 25.59 -4.08
CA SER A 248 -16.10 26.19 -4.05
C SER A 248 -15.85 27.18 -5.19
N CYS A 249 -16.92 27.62 -5.87
CA CYS A 249 -16.86 28.49 -7.05
C CYS A 249 -15.85 29.64 -6.89
N GLU A 250 -14.88 29.71 -7.80
CA GLU A 250 -13.83 30.72 -7.84
C GLU A 250 -14.08 31.80 -8.92
N TRP A 251 -15.16 31.67 -9.70
CA TRP A 251 -15.45 32.51 -10.85
C TRP A 251 -16.70 33.37 -10.67
N ASP A 252 -16.64 34.63 -11.07
CA ASP A 252 -17.80 35.46 -11.37
C ASP A 252 -18.12 35.37 -12.87
N ILE A 253 -19.34 34.92 -13.20
CA ILE A 253 -19.78 34.69 -14.59
C ILE A 253 -20.58 35.88 -15.09
N PHE A 254 -20.11 36.51 -16.16
CA PHE A 254 -20.71 37.67 -16.80
C PHE A 254 -21.23 37.36 -18.21
N ASP A 255 -22.22 38.14 -18.64
CA ASP A 255 -22.77 38.09 -20.00
C ASP A 255 -21.66 38.23 -21.07
N GLN A 256 -21.90 37.62 -22.25
CA GLN A 256 -21.01 37.73 -23.41
C GLN A 256 -20.52 39.16 -23.67
N ASN A 257 -19.22 39.28 -23.96
CA ASN A 257 -18.54 40.55 -24.26
C ASN A 257 -18.47 41.52 -23.08
N THR A 258 -18.35 41.02 -21.85
CA THR A 258 -18.05 41.84 -20.68
C THR A 258 -16.54 41.91 -20.50
N TRP A 259 -15.94 43.09 -20.73
CA TRP A 259 -14.48 43.29 -20.70
C TRP A 259 -14.06 44.33 -19.66
N SER A 260 -14.86 44.51 -18.61
CA SER A 260 -14.61 45.56 -17.62
C SER A 260 -13.41 45.28 -16.71
N ASN A 261 -12.95 44.02 -16.67
CA ASN A 261 -11.84 43.58 -15.83
C ASN A 261 -10.59 43.20 -16.66
N LEU A 262 -10.74 42.97 -17.97
CA LEU A 262 -9.62 42.77 -18.88
C LEU A 262 -8.51 43.84 -18.74
N GLY A 263 -7.27 43.36 -18.64
CA GLY A 263 -6.04 44.12 -18.48
C GLY A 263 -5.62 44.33 -17.02
N PHE A 264 -6.34 43.76 -16.05
CA PHE A 264 -5.95 43.80 -14.64
C PHE A 264 -6.71 42.76 -13.79
N HIS A 265 -6.08 42.28 -12.72
CA HIS A 265 -6.78 41.50 -11.69
C HIS A 265 -6.70 42.21 -10.34
N ILE A 266 -7.84 42.33 -9.65
CA ILE A 266 -7.89 42.91 -8.31
C ILE A 266 -7.83 41.78 -7.31
N VAL A 267 -6.75 41.71 -6.54
CA VAL A 267 -6.70 40.91 -5.32
C VAL A 267 -7.16 41.79 -4.16
N ASP A 268 -8.22 41.39 -3.45
CA ASP A 268 -8.56 41.98 -2.15
C ASP A 268 -7.87 41.15 -1.06
N PRO A 269 -6.79 41.65 -0.44
CA PRO A 269 -6.09 40.93 0.62
C PRO A 269 -6.91 40.80 1.92
N ASN A 270 -8.15 41.32 1.95
CA ASN A 270 -9.11 41.14 3.04
C ASN A 270 -10.39 40.43 2.58
N ALA A 271 -10.41 39.86 1.37
CA ALA A 271 -11.49 38.96 0.99
C ALA A 271 -11.33 37.66 1.80
N ASN A 272 -12.41 37.26 2.48
CA ASN A 272 -12.46 36.02 3.23
C ASN A 272 -12.22 34.82 2.32
N ILE A 273 -11.30 33.95 2.69
CA ILE A 273 -11.06 32.67 2.03
C ILE A 273 -12.00 31.64 2.67
N ASN A 274 -12.66 30.81 1.86
CA ASN A 274 -13.55 29.78 2.41
C ASN A 274 -12.73 28.80 3.28
N PRO A 275 -13.31 28.27 4.38
CA PRO A 275 -12.63 27.26 5.18
C PRO A 275 -12.47 25.97 4.36
N VAL A 276 -11.54 25.11 4.75
CA VAL A 276 -11.39 23.75 4.23
C VAL A 276 -12.01 22.78 5.24
N SER A 277 -13.08 22.10 4.82
CA SER A 277 -13.68 20.98 5.56
C SER A 277 -12.90 19.70 5.31
N ASP A 278 -12.69 18.93 6.38
CA ASP A 278 -12.12 17.58 6.36
C ASP A 278 -12.98 16.74 7.32
N ALA A 279 -13.78 15.83 6.78
CA ALA A 279 -14.68 14.92 7.50
C ALA A 279 -13.95 13.67 8.04
N GLY A 280 -12.67 13.52 7.71
CA GLY A 280 -11.85 12.34 7.95
C GLY A 280 -12.02 11.25 6.89
N GLU A 281 -11.13 10.27 6.94
CA GLU A 281 -11.12 9.13 6.03
C GLU A 281 -12.38 8.26 6.14
N ASP A 282 -12.75 7.64 5.02
CA ASP A 282 -13.77 6.58 4.96
C ASP A 282 -13.42 5.43 5.92
N GLN A 283 -14.45 4.84 6.53
CA GLN A 283 -14.27 3.79 7.54
C GLN A 283 -14.99 2.51 7.16
N VAL A 284 -14.37 1.37 7.48
CA VAL A 284 -14.99 0.04 7.43
C VAL A 284 -15.07 -0.49 8.85
N VAL A 285 -16.27 -0.85 9.30
CA VAL A 285 -16.53 -1.24 10.69
C VAL A 285 -17.52 -2.40 10.78
N ASP A 286 -17.44 -3.18 11.87
CA ASP A 286 -18.41 -4.24 12.12
C ASP A 286 -19.76 -3.70 12.61
N ALA A 287 -20.82 -4.47 12.36
CA ALA A 287 -22.12 -4.24 12.94
C ALA A 287 -22.05 -4.11 14.48
N GLY A 288 -22.64 -3.04 15.03
CA GLY A 288 -22.60 -2.76 16.46
C GLY A 288 -21.31 -2.11 16.97
N ALA A 289 -20.30 -1.88 16.12
CA ALA A 289 -19.10 -1.14 16.49
C ALA A 289 -19.41 0.31 16.89
N PHE A 290 -18.54 0.89 17.73
CA PHE A 290 -18.61 2.31 18.08
C PHE A 290 -17.77 3.11 17.08
N VAL A 291 -18.44 3.93 16.26
CA VAL A 291 -17.83 4.71 15.18
C VAL A 291 -17.63 6.14 15.63
N THR A 292 -16.49 6.74 15.28
CA THR A 292 -16.18 8.15 15.55
C THR A 292 -15.94 8.86 14.22
N LEU A 293 -16.67 9.95 13.96
CA LEU A 293 -16.42 10.87 12.85
C LEU A 293 -15.61 12.05 13.39
N ASN A 294 -14.55 12.46 12.70
CA ASN A 294 -13.61 13.46 13.19
C ASN A 294 -13.35 14.56 12.18
N GLY A 295 -14.00 15.71 12.38
CA GLY A 295 -13.84 16.91 11.59
C GLY A 295 -12.73 17.85 12.04
N SER A 296 -11.94 17.47 13.04
CA SER A 296 -11.02 18.38 13.75
C SER A 296 -9.84 18.89 12.91
N ASN A 297 -9.55 18.23 11.78
CA ASN A 297 -8.53 18.64 10.82
C ASN A 297 -9.00 19.75 9.86
N SER A 298 -10.31 20.05 9.86
CA SER A 298 -10.82 21.19 9.10
C SER A 298 -10.09 22.47 9.51
N SER A 299 -9.78 23.33 8.54
CA SER A 299 -8.95 24.50 8.76
C SER A 299 -9.47 25.73 8.04
N ASP A 300 -8.98 26.89 8.44
CA ASP A 300 -9.26 28.17 7.82
C ASP A 300 -7.94 28.94 7.83
N ILE A 301 -7.50 29.40 6.66
CA ILE A 301 -6.14 29.90 6.45
C ILE A 301 -6.00 31.38 6.83
N ASP A 302 -7.08 32.16 6.71
CA ASP A 302 -7.14 33.58 7.08
C ASP A 302 -7.98 33.83 8.33
N GLY A 303 -8.74 32.82 8.79
CA GLY A 303 -9.59 32.93 9.97
C GLY A 303 -9.49 31.77 10.97
N SER A 304 -10.66 31.30 11.38
CA SER A 304 -10.90 30.30 12.42
C SER A 304 -12.30 29.72 12.24
N ILE A 305 -12.39 28.39 12.30
CA ILE A 305 -13.68 27.69 12.30
C ILE A 305 -14.45 27.98 13.58
N ILE A 306 -15.71 28.40 13.43
CA ILE A 306 -16.62 28.73 14.55
C ILE A 306 -17.75 27.72 14.74
N ALA A 307 -18.05 26.89 13.73
CA ALA A 307 -19.10 25.87 13.82
C ALA A 307 -18.81 24.66 12.93
N TYR A 308 -19.30 23.50 13.38
CA TYR A 308 -19.34 22.23 12.66
C TYR A 308 -20.80 21.80 12.59
N VAL A 309 -21.21 21.20 11.49
CA VAL A 309 -22.56 20.63 11.33
C VAL A 309 -22.45 19.28 10.65
N TRP A 310 -22.85 18.22 11.35
CA TRP A 310 -22.91 16.87 10.79
C TRP A 310 -24.32 16.53 10.32
N THR A 311 -24.45 16.09 9.08
CA THR A 311 -25.72 15.63 8.50
C THR A 311 -25.54 14.24 7.90
N GLN A 312 -26.36 13.28 8.33
CA GLN A 312 -26.44 11.99 7.64
C GLN A 312 -27.23 12.15 6.34
N ILE A 313 -26.61 11.84 5.20
CA ILE A 313 -27.18 12.03 3.86
C ILE A 313 -27.60 10.72 3.19
N ALA A 314 -27.03 9.58 3.60
CA ALA A 314 -27.40 8.26 3.09
C ALA A 314 -27.40 7.14 4.17
N GLY A 315 -28.02 6.01 3.81
CA GLY A 315 -28.04 4.79 4.62
C GLY A 315 -29.08 4.75 5.76
N PRO A 316 -29.11 3.64 6.53
CA PRO A 316 -29.95 3.53 7.72
C PRO A 316 -29.70 4.64 8.76
N THR A 317 -30.75 5.30 9.24
CA THR A 317 -30.62 6.42 10.19
C THR A 317 -30.01 5.97 11.51
N VAL A 318 -28.94 6.65 11.94
CA VAL A 318 -28.31 6.47 13.26
C VAL A 318 -28.48 7.71 14.13
N SER A 319 -28.24 7.57 15.44
CA SER A 319 -28.21 8.71 16.36
C SER A 319 -26.77 9.07 16.69
N LEU A 320 -26.34 10.27 16.28
CA LEU A 320 -25.03 10.81 16.63
C LEU A 320 -25.02 11.33 18.08
N SER A 321 -23.84 11.31 18.71
CA SER A 321 -23.63 11.81 20.08
C SER A 321 -23.77 13.33 20.18
N SER A 322 -23.44 14.06 19.11
CA SER A 322 -23.85 15.44 18.83
C SER A 322 -23.98 15.64 17.32
N TYR A 323 -24.45 16.81 16.90
CA TYR A 323 -24.49 17.24 15.49
C TYR A 323 -23.65 18.49 15.24
N ASP A 324 -23.05 19.08 16.29
CA ASP A 324 -22.41 20.40 16.26
C ASP A 324 -20.99 20.43 16.90
N GLN A 325 -20.37 19.26 17.04
CA GLN A 325 -19.02 19.11 17.59
C GLN A 325 -18.08 18.61 16.48
N PRO A 326 -16.78 18.95 16.53
CA PRO A 326 -15.80 18.46 15.56
C PRO A 326 -15.68 16.93 15.62
N GLU A 327 -15.74 16.34 16.81
CA GLU A 327 -15.76 14.88 17.00
C GLU A 327 -17.14 14.41 17.46
N VAL A 328 -17.75 13.51 16.69
CA VAL A 328 -19.05 12.91 16.99
C VAL A 328 -18.97 11.40 16.83
N SER A 329 -19.95 10.67 17.37
CA SER A 329 -19.91 9.21 17.40
C SER A 329 -21.29 8.58 17.39
N PHE A 330 -21.37 7.33 16.93
CA PHE A 330 -22.59 6.53 16.91
C PHE A 330 -22.26 5.03 17.04
N THR A 331 -23.30 4.21 17.17
CA THR A 331 -23.18 2.75 17.12
C THR A 331 -23.65 2.25 15.77
N ALA A 332 -22.81 1.49 15.07
CA ALA A 332 -23.09 0.96 13.74
C ALA A 332 -24.35 0.06 13.76
N PRO A 333 -25.29 0.21 12.82
CA PRO A 333 -26.43 -0.71 12.62
C PRO A 333 -25.99 -2.11 12.14
N SER A 334 -26.93 -2.93 11.69
CA SER A 334 -26.68 -4.35 11.40
C SER A 334 -25.85 -4.63 10.14
N GLU A 335 -25.92 -3.76 9.12
CA GLU A 335 -25.12 -3.82 7.88
C GLU A 335 -25.45 -2.61 6.98
N GLY A 336 -24.61 -2.36 5.97
CA GLY A 336 -24.85 -1.40 4.89
C GLY A 336 -23.92 -0.18 4.92
N THR A 337 -24.07 0.72 3.96
CA THR A 337 -23.26 1.94 3.86
C THR A 337 -24.02 3.14 4.42
N LEU A 338 -23.35 3.96 5.23
CA LEU A 338 -23.81 5.28 5.68
C LEU A 338 -22.93 6.36 5.06
N GLU A 339 -23.50 7.52 4.72
CA GLU A 339 -22.72 8.70 4.32
C GLU A 339 -23.09 9.87 5.23
N PHE A 340 -22.08 10.59 5.69
CA PHE A 340 -22.21 11.78 6.52
C PHE A 340 -21.50 12.96 5.87
N GLN A 341 -22.21 14.07 5.73
CA GLN A 341 -21.63 15.35 5.34
C GLN A 341 -21.24 16.14 6.59
N LEU A 342 -20.01 16.62 6.63
CA LEU A 342 -19.55 17.67 7.53
C LEU A 342 -19.63 19.01 6.78
N GLU A 343 -20.30 19.99 7.37
CA GLU A 343 -20.26 21.38 6.93
C GLU A 343 -19.57 22.23 8.02
N VAL A 344 -18.56 23.02 7.66
CA VAL A 344 -17.83 23.90 8.58
C VAL A 344 -18.05 25.36 8.22
N TYR A 345 -18.09 26.23 9.24
CA TYR A 345 -18.29 27.67 9.08
C TYR A 345 -17.13 28.43 9.72
N ASP A 346 -16.63 29.45 9.03
CA ASP A 346 -15.59 30.34 9.54
C ASP A 346 -16.14 31.55 10.33
N ASN A 347 -15.22 32.36 10.86
CA ASN A 347 -15.55 33.57 11.62
C ASN A 347 -16.03 34.77 10.78
N GLU A 348 -16.07 34.65 9.46
CA GLU A 348 -16.43 35.72 8.52
C GLU A 348 -17.71 35.41 7.72
N GLY A 349 -18.26 34.21 7.90
CA GLY A 349 -19.55 33.76 7.42
C GLY A 349 -19.51 32.88 6.18
N SER A 350 -18.34 32.43 5.70
CA SER A 350 -18.26 31.40 4.66
C SER A 350 -18.32 30.00 5.25
N SER A 351 -18.56 29.02 4.37
CA SER A 351 -18.65 27.61 4.72
C SER A 351 -18.13 26.72 3.59
N SER A 352 -17.75 25.50 3.95
CA SER A 352 -17.41 24.41 3.04
C SER A 352 -17.94 23.09 3.57
N SER A 353 -18.02 22.08 2.69
CA SER A 353 -18.53 20.76 3.05
C SER A 353 -17.62 19.63 2.56
N ASP A 354 -17.60 18.53 3.32
CA ASP A 354 -16.88 17.29 2.99
C ASP A 354 -17.72 16.07 3.43
N VAL A 355 -17.52 14.92 2.78
CA VAL A 355 -18.32 13.70 3.01
C VAL A 355 -17.44 12.54 3.40
N VAL A 356 -17.88 11.80 4.41
CA VAL A 356 -17.26 10.53 4.84
C VAL A 356 -18.25 9.37 4.71
N SER A 357 -17.77 8.26 4.16
CA SER A 357 -18.52 7.01 3.98
C SER A 357 -18.14 5.99 5.04
N ILE A 358 -19.15 5.36 5.65
CA ILE A 358 -18.99 4.29 6.63
C ILE A 358 -19.60 3.01 6.08
N LEU A 359 -18.75 2.06 5.66
CA LEU A 359 -19.17 0.73 5.29
C LEU A 359 -19.31 -0.14 6.54
N ILE A 360 -20.53 -0.58 6.82
CA ILE A 360 -20.81 -1.46 7.95
C ILE A 360 -20.89 -2.89 7.42
N LEU A 361 -19.89 -3.65 7.81
CA LEU A 361 -19.86 -5.08 7.60
C LEU A 361 -20.94 -5.70 8.47
N GLY A 362 -22.01 -6.19 7.83
CA GLY A 362 -22.88 -7.16 8.48
C GLY A 362 -22.01 -8.35 8.81
N GLY A 363 -21.94 -8.73 10.10
CA GLY A 363 -21.20 -9.92 10.50
C GLY A 363 -21.58 -11.04 9.55
N GLY A 364 -20.62 -11.52 8.76
CA GLY A 364 -20.90 -12.45 7.68
C GLY A 364 -21.65 -13.66 8.22
N MET A 365 -22.44 -14.31 7.38
CA MET A 365 -23.02 -15.59 7.76
C MET A 365 -21.88 -16.52 8.19
N SER A 366 -22.13 -17.30 9.24
CA SER A 366 -21.22 -18.38 9.62
C SER A 366 -21.05 -19.34 8.45
N VAL A 367 -19.84 -19.86 8.26
CA VAL A 367 -19.57 -20.93 7.27
C VAL A 367 -20.52 -22.12 7.49
N SER A 368 -20.87 -22.42 8.75
CA SER A 368 -21.87 -23.46 9.07
C SER A 368 -23.23 -23.25 8.44
N VAL A 369 -23.66 -22.00 8.25
CA VAL A 369 -24.95 -21.69 7.63
C VAL A 369 -24.94 -22.04 6.14
N ILE A 370 -23.80 -21.82 5.47
CA ILE A 370 -23.69 -22.13 4.04
C ILE A 370 -23.41 -23.61 3.78
N GLN A 371 -22.84 -24.33 4.75
CA GLN A 371 -22.50 -25.75 4.63
C GLN A 371 -23.60 -26.69 5.13
N GLU A 372 -24.35 -26.33 6.18
CA GLU A 372 -25.27 -27.26 6.85
C GLU A 372 -26.39 -27.77 5.91
N THR A 373 -26.33 -29.06 5.59
CA THR A 373 -27.37 -29.74 4.82
C THR A 373 -27.52 -31.20 5.23
N SER A 374 -28.74 -31.72 5.10
CA SER A 374 -29.04 -33.16 5.30
C SER A 374 -29.56 -33.83 4.02
N ASP A 375 -29.55 -33.12 2.89
CA ASP A 375 -29.94 -33.65 1.59
C ASP A 375 -28.73 -34.28 0.89
N PRO A 376 -28.69 -35.61 0.66
CA PRO A 376 -27.51 -36.31 0.13
C PRO A 376 -27.15 -35.99 -1.34
N GLY A 377 -27.65 -34.89 -1.90
CA GLY A 377 -27.34 -34.47 -3.26
C GLY A 377 -27.78 -35.46 -4.35
N SER A 378 -27.27 -35.27 -5.56
CA SER A 378 -27.51 -36.19 -6.67
C SER A 378 -26.31 -36.27 -7.60
N GLY A 379 -26.09 -37.44 -8.21
CA GLY A 379 -24.96 -37.61 -9.12
C GLY A 379 -23.64 -37.67 -8.35
N ASN A 380 -22.76 -36.69 -8.61
CA ASN A 380 -21.46 -36.58 -7.94
C ASN A 380 -21.50 -35.67 -6.70
N ASP A 381 -22.59 -34.92 -6.50
CA ASP A 381 -22.69 -33.93 -5.44
C ASP A 381 -22.98 -34.64 -4.12
N CYS A 382 -22.04 -34.55 -3.18
CA CYS A 382 -22.18 -35.08 -1.84
C CYS A 382 -22.69 -33.96 -0.93
N TYR A 383 -23.89 -34.12 -0.37
CA TYR A 383 -24.50 -33.12 0.53
C TYR A 383 -24.26 -31.66 0.11
N PRO A 384 -24.72 -31.24 -1.07
CA PRO A 384 -24.40 -29.93 -1.60
C PRO A 384 -24.96 -28.81 -0.73
N SER A 385 -24.22 -27.71 -0.68
CA SER A 385 -24.60 -26.48 -0.03
C SER A 385 -25.99 -26.00 -0.46
N PRO A 386 -26.87 -25.58 0.50
CA PRO A 386 -28.13 -24.94 0.16
C PRO A 386 -27.96 -23.56 -0.50
N TYR A 387 -26.73 -23.03 -0.55
CA TYR A 387 -26.36 -21.75 -1.15
C TYR A 387 -25.66 -21.88 -2.50
N ASN A 388 -25.52 -23.09 -3.07
CA ASN A 388 -24.91 -23.29 -4.38
C ASN A 388 -25.49 -22.33 -5.45
N GLY A 389 -24.60 -21.61 -6.14
CA GLY A 389 -24.87 -20.55 -7.12
C GLY A 389 -25.31 -19.20 -6.54
N GLN A 390 -25.13 -18.96 -5.23
CA GLN A 390 -25.48 -17.70 -4.58
C GLN A 390 -24.23 -16.95 -4.12
N VAL A 391 -24.28 -15.62 -4.24
CA VAL A 391 -23.31 -14.73 -3.61
C VAL A 391 -23.64 -14.59 -2.14
N VAL A 392 -22.66 -14.86 -1.28
CA VAL A 392 -22.76 -14.79 0.18
C VAL A 392 -21.72 -13.85 0.76
N THR A 393 -22.00 -13.35 1.96
CA THR A 393 -21.00 -12.67 2.81
C THR A 393 -20.74 -13.56 4.01
N ILE A 394 -19.51 -14.03 4.20
CA ILE A 394 -19.12 -15.01 5.22
C ILE A 394 -17.83 -14.58 5.93
N THR A 395 -17.68 -14.97 7.19
CA THR A 395 -16.47 -14.70 7.99
C THR A 395 -15.85 -16.00 8.47
N GLY A 396 -14.52 -16.08 8.53
CA GLY A 396 -13.81 -17.21 9.13
C GLY A 396 -12.30 -16.98 9.20
N ILE A 397 -11.60 -17.88 9.86
CA ILE A 397 -10.15 -17.86 10.05
C ILE A 397 -9.48 -18.85 9.11
N VAL A 398 -8.44 -18.45 8.41
CA VAL A 398 -7.66 -19.30 7.51
C VAL A 398 -6.90 -20.38 8.30
N THR A 399 -7.18 -21.65 8.04
CA THR A 399 -6.62 -22.80 8.76
C THR A 399 -5.55 -23.57 7.99
N ALA A 400 -5.59 -23.53 6.66
CA ALA A 400 -4.60 -24.16 5.79
C ALA A 400 -4.49 -23.42 4.45
N ILE A 401 -3.28 -23.33 3.90
CA ILE A 401 -3.02 -22.73 2.58
C ILE A 401 -2.32 -23.78 1.71
N GLN A 402 -2.72 -23.86 0.45
CA GLN A 402 -2.11 -24.76 -0.50
C GLN A 402 -0.66 -24.34 -0.78
N PRO A 403 0.33 -25.23 -0.62
CA PRO A 403 1.72 -24.91 -0.95
C PRO A 403 1.90 -24.63 -2.45
N GLY A 404 2.70 -23.62 -2.80
CA GLY A 404 3.05 -23.30 -4.17
C GLY A 404 2.59 -21.91 -4.62
N SER A 405 2.31 -21.75 -5.92
CA SER A 405 1.95 -20.46 -6.53
C SER A 405 0.45 -20.16 -6.57
N ASN A 406 -0.38 -21.06 -6.05
CA ASN A 406 -1.83 -20.96 -6.02
C ASN A 406 -2.26 -20.99 -4.55
N PRO A 407 -2.54 -19.84 -3.93
CA PRO A 407 -2.80 -19.75 -2.49
C PRO A 407 -4.23 -20.17 -2.12
N ASN A 408 -4.84 -21.15 -2.81
CA ASN A 408 -6.15 -21.68 -2.40
C ASN A 408 -6.06 -22.15 -0.96
N PHE A 409 -7.12 -21.93 -0.18
CA PHE A 409 -7.03 -22.10 1.26
C PHE A 409 -8.31 -22.64 1.85
N TYR A 410 -8.20 -23.20 3.05
CA TYR A 410 -9.34 -23.52 3.89
C TYR A 410 -9.48 -22.43 4.93
N PHE A 411 -10.72 -22.04 5.21
CA PHE A 411 -11.03 -21.16 6.33
C PHE A 411 -12.27 -21.64 7.07
N GLU A 412 -12.29 -21.37 8.38
CA GLU A 412 -13.19 -22.00 9.34
C GLU A 412 -13.82 -20.97 10.29
N ASP A 413 -15.11 -21.12 10.61
CA ASP A 413 -15.74 -20.37 11.69
C ASP A 413 -15.42 -21.02 13.05
N PRO A 414 -14.61 -20.38 13.92
CA PRO A 414 -14.19 -20.96 15.20
C PRO A 414 -15.34 -21.11 16.21
N ASN A 415 -16.52 -20.56 15.93
CA ASN A 415 -17.69 -20.59 16.82
C ASN A 415 -18.66 -21.74 16.52
N ALA A 416 -18.40 -22.54 15.47
CA ALA A 416 -19.24 -23.65 15.05
C ALA A 416 -18.56 -25.01 15.29
N ASP A 417 -19.30 -25.97 15.86
CA ASP A 417 -18.76 -27.31 16.17
C ASP A 417 -18.74 -28.27 14.96
N THR A 418 -19.53 -27.97 13.92
CA THR A 418 -19.70 -28.80 12.69
C THR A 418 -20.02 -27.89 11.52
N PHE A 419 -19.75 -28.34 10.29
CA PHE A 419 -19.94 -27.60 9.05
C PHE A 419 -19.17 -26.28 9.03
N ALA A 420 -18.13 -26.16 9.87
CA ALA A 420 -17.50 -24.87 10.15
C ALA A 420 -16.48 -24.47 9.08
N GLY A 421 -16.02 -25.40 8.26
CA GLY A 421 -14.96 -25.18 7.28
C GLY A 421 -15.48 -25.17 5.85
N VAL A 422 -14.78 -24.46 4.98
CA VAL A 422 -15.04 -24.48 3.53
C VAL A 422 -13.73 -24.23 2.77
N TYR A 423 -13.66 -24.77 1.55
CA TYR A 423 -12.53 -24.56 0.67
C TYR A 423 -12.73 -23.30 -0.17
N VAL A 424 -11.72 -22.42 -0.23
CA VAL A 424 -11.71 -21.22 -1.07
C VAL A 424 -10.83 -21.48 -2.28
N TYR A 425 -11.46 -21.58 -3.45
CA TYR A 425 -10.80 -21.75 -4.73
C TYR A 425 -10.71 -20.40 -5.45
N ASP A 426 -9.82 -19.54 -4.96
CA ASP A 426 -9.60 -18.21 -5.51
C ASP A 426 -8.14 -17.75 -5.34
N ASN A 427 -7.39 -17.75 -6.45
CA ASN A 427 -5.98 -17.36 -6.45
C ASN A 427 -5.77 -15.83 -6.41
N SER A 428 -6.83 -15.03 -6.38
CA SER A 428 -6.71 -13.57 -6.25
C SER A 428 -6.53 -13.11 -4.80
N ILE A 429 -6.80 -13.99 -3.84
CA ILE A 429 -6.63 -13.74 -2.41
C ILE A 429 -5.35 -14.44 -1.95
N ASP A 430 -4.45 -13.73 -1.26
CA ASP A 430 -3.18 -14.24 -0.75
C ASP A 430 -3.11 -14.10 0.78
N PRO A 431 -3.81 -14.96 1.54
CA PRO A 431 -3.89 -14.82 2.99
C PRO A 431 -2.71 -15.51 3.72
N GLN A 432 -2.63 -15.36 5.04
CA GLN A 432 -1.78 -16.16 5.93
C GLN A 432 -2.63 -17.04 6.85
N VAL A 433 -2.08 -18.18 7.29
CA VAL A 433 -2.75 -19.00 8.32
C VAL A 433 -2.91 -18.16 9.60
N GLY A 434 -4.13 -18.12 10.14
CA GLY A 434 -4.50 -17.28 11.28
C GLY A 434 -5.15 -15.94 10.92
N ASP A 435 -5.18 -15.56 9.64
CA ASP A 435 -5.95 -14.40 9.19
C ASP A 435 -7.45 -14.67 9.31
N GLU A 436 -8.18 -13.74 9.91
CA GLU A 436 -9.65 -13.70 9.90
C GLU A 436 -10.11 -12.81 8.75
N LEU A 437 -10.90 -13.37 7.84
CA LEU A 437 -11.35 -12.70 6.62
C LEU A 437 -12.87 -12.58 6.59
N LEU A 438 -13.37 -11.43 6.13
CA LEU A 438 -14.71 -11.30 5.57
C LEU A 438 -14.64 -11.47 4.05
N LEU A 439 -15.37 -12.45 3.53
CA LEU A 439 -15.45 -12.70 2.08
C LEU A 439 -16.85 -12.40 1.55
N ILE A 440 -16.91 -11.70 0.42
CA ILE A 440 -18.11 -11.59 -0.43
C ILE A 440 -17.81 -12.37 -1.71
N ALA A 441 -18.44 -13.53 -1.88
CA ALA A 441 -18.05 -14.49 -2.92
C ALA A 441 -19.21 -15.43 -3.29
N GLU A 442 -19.09 -16.18 -4.38
CA GLU A 442 -20.08 -17.15 -4.85
C GLU A 442 -19.80 -18.55 -4.26
N VAL A 443 -20.85 -19.21 -3.78
CA VAL A 443 -20.77 -20.62 -3.35
C VAL A 443 -21.00 -21.53 -4.54
N GLU A 444 -20.13 -22.49 -4.78
CA GLU A 444 -20.21 -23.44 -5.89
C GLU A 444 -19.99 -24.88 -5.42
N GLU A 445 -20.54 -25.84 -6.17
CA GLU A 445 -20.34 -27.27 -5.95
C GLU A 445 -19.41 -27.86 -7.00
N TYR A 446 -18.29 -28.44 -6.57
CA TYR A 446 -17.34 -29.07 -7.49
C TYR A 446 -17.10 -30.54 -7.16
N TYR A 447 -17.77 -31.42 -7.92
CA TYR A 447 -17.70 -32.88 -7.72
C TYR A 447 -18.01 -33.33 -6.28
N GLY A 448 -18.89 -32.60 -5.60
CA GLY A 448 -19.36 -32.86 -4.24
C GLY A 448 -18.50 -32.28 -3.13
N LEU A 449 -17.60 -31.34 -3.45
CA LEU A 449 -16.95 -30.44 -2.51
C LEU A 449 -17.61 -29.06 -2.61
N THR A 450 -17.97 -28.45 -1.49
CA THR A 450 -18.42 -27.06 -1.44
C THR A 450 -17.21 -26.12 -1.56
N GLU A 451 -17.23 -25.23 -2.56
CA GLU A 451 -16.17 -24.26 -2.83
C GLU A 451 -16.68 -22.82 -2.76
N ILE A 452 -15.84 -21.91 -2.28
CA ILE A 452 -16.02 -20.46 -2.46
C ILE A 452 -15.19 -20.02 -3.66
N THR A 453 -15.84 -19.36 -4.63
CA THR A 453 -15.23 -18.91 -5.89
C THR A 453 -15.66 -17.48 -6.22
N ASN A 454 -15.08 -16.90 -7.28
CA ASN A 454 -15.47 -15.60 -7.83
C ASN A 454 -15.55 -14.50 -6.76
N SER A 455 -14.50 -14.34 -5.94
CA SER A 455 -14.52 -13.37 -4.85
C SER A 455 -14.69 -11.95 -5.38
N ILE A 456 -15.72 -11.27 -4.87
CA ILE A 456 -16.04 -9.88 -5.17
C ILE A 456 -15.24 -8.96 -4.25
N SER A 457 -15.08 -9.37 -2.99
CA SER A 457 -14.35 -8.61 -1.98
C SER A 457 -13.79 -9.55 -0.91
N SER A 458 -12.57 -9.24 -0.44
CA SER A 458 -11.94 -9.86 0.72
C SER A 458 -11.41 -8.76 1.64
N VAL A 459 -11.85 -8.75 2.89
CA VAL A 459 -11.40 -7.80 3.90
C VAL A 459 -10.72 -8.56 5.03
N LEU A 460 -9.47 -8.20 5.34
CA LEU A 460 -8.75 -8.70 6.50
C LEU A 460 -9.31 -8.03 7.77
N ILE A 461 -9.85 -8.83 8.69
CA ILE A 461 -10.43 -8.37 9.97
C ILE A 461 -9.35 -8.37 11.07
N SER A 462 -8.62 -9.48 11.20
CA SER A 462 -7.61 -9.66 12.24
C SER A 462 -6.56 -10.70 11.83
N THR A 463 -5.40 -10.71 12.48
CA THR A 463 -4.29 -11.63 12.20
C THR A 463 -3.95 -12.46 13.43
N ASP A 464 -3.14 -13.51 13.24
CA ASP A 464 -2.57 -14.33 14.32
C ASP A 464 -3.63 -15.05 15.20
N ASN A 465 -4.80 -15.31 14.64
CA ASN A 465 -5.85 -16.07 15.32
C ASN A 465 -5.51 -17.56 15.35
N ILE A 466 -6.01 -18.25 16.38
CA ILE A 466 -5.78 -19.69 16.57
C ILE A 466 -7.13 -20.40 16.48
N VAL A 467 -7.21 -21.39 15.59
CA VAL A 467 -8.30 -22.36 15.53
C VAL A 467 -7.81 -23.68 16.13
N GLU A 468 -8.46 -24.13 17.20
CA GLU A 468 -8.15 -25.40 17.85
C GLU A 468 -8.72 -26.56 17.01
N PRO A 469 -7.92 -27.58 16.64
CA PRO A 469 -8.40 -28.69 15.84
C PRO A 469 -9.53 -29.48 16.53
N THR A 470 -10.59 -29.78 15.79
CA THR A 470 -11.71 -30.59 16.30
C THR A 470 -11.29 -32.05 16.43
N LEU A 471 -11.35 -32.60 17.64
CA LEU A 471 -11.03 -34.02 17.89
C LEU A 471 -12.14 -34.93 17.35
N ILE A 472 -11.81 -35.77 16.37
CA ILE A 472 -12.73 -36.75 15.76
C ILE A 472 -12.17 -38.18 15.87
N SER A 473 -13.00 -39.17 15.57
CA SER A 473 -12.57 -40.56 15.37
C SER A 473 -12.36 -40.85 13.89
N THR A 474 -11.46 -41.78 13.54
CA THR A 474 -11.24 -42.13 12.12
C THR A 474 -12.48 -42.71 11.44
N SER A 475 -13.40 -43.31 12.22
CA SER A 475 -14.70 -43.75 11.73
C SER A 475 -15.66 -42.63 11.32
N ASP A 476 -15.42 -41.39 11.74
CA ASP A 476 -16.31 -40.28 11.42
C ASP A 476 -16.26 -39.92 9.93
N LEU A 477 -15.10 -40.13 9.29
CA LEU A 477 -14.86 -39.87 7.87
C LEU A 477 -15.06 -41.11 6.97
N MET A 478 -15.56 -42.22 7.52
CA MET A 478 -15.77 -43.45 6.75
C MET A 478 -17.04 -43.43 5.91
N GLY A 479 -17.01 -44.24 4.85
CA GLY A 479 -18.20 -44.62 4.08
C GLY A 479 -18.43 -43.78 2.83
N GLY A 480 -17.40 -43.11 2.34
CA GLY A 480 -17.48 -42.17 1.23
C GLY A 480 -18.42 -41.02 1.56
N CYS A 481 -19.23 -40.63 0.57
CA CYS A 481 -20.26 -39.61 0.76
C CYS A 481 -21.27 -39.96 1.87
N SER A 482 -21.15 -39.33 3.04
CA SER A 482 -21.97 -39.61 4.21
C SER A 482 -22.22 -38.34 5.02
N TYR A 483 -23.43 -38.19 5.57
CA TYR A 483 -23.79 -37.04 6.39
C TYR A 483 -22.86 -36.84 7.58
N ASN A 484 -22.33 -37.94 8.14
CA ASN A 484 -21.45 -37.85 9.30
C ASN A 484 -20.10 -37.23 8.95
N ALA A 485 -19.54 -37.63 7.81
CA ALA A 485 -18.26 -37.11 7.32
C ALA A 485 -18.40 -35.69 6.78
N GLU A 486 -19.53 -35.38 6.13
CA GLU A 486 -19.86 -34.04 5.61
C GLU A 486 -19.78 -32.95 6.69
N GLN A 487 -20.20 -33.26 7.92
CA GLN A 487 -20.12 -32.31 9.05
C GLN A 487 -18.71 -31.79 9.32
N TYR A 488 -17.67 -32.46 8.81
CA TYR A 488 -16.29 -32.06 9.01
C TYR A 488 -15.64 -31.56 7.72
N GLU A 489 -16.34 -31.51 6.58
CA GLU A 489 -15.79 -30.99 5.33
C GLU A 489 -15.18 -29.60 5.54
N GLY A 490 -13.94 -29.43 5.10
CA GLY A 490 -13.17 -28.19 5.22
C GLY A 490 -12.67 -27.82 6.62
N MET A 491 -13.06 -28.55 7.67
CA MET A 491 -12.67 -28.25 9.05
C MET A 491 -11.26 -28.75 9.37
N LEU A 492 -10.55 -28.04 10.24
CA LEU A 492 -9.31 -28.49 10.87
C LEU A 492 -9.63 -29.51 11.97
N VAL A 493 -9.18 -30.75 11.77
CA VAL A 493 -9.48 -31.87 12.67
C VAL A 493 -8.20 -32.49 13.24
N LYS A 494 -8.37 -33.22 14.35
CA LYS A 494 -7.32 -34.05 14.96
C LYS A 494 -7.83 -35.47 15.19
N VAL A 495 -6.98 -36.44 14.90
CA VAL A 495 -7.20 -37.86 15.19
C VAL A 495 -6.01 -38.42 15.99
N ASP A 496 -6.27 -39.22 17.01
CA ASP A 496 -5.27 -39.72 17.97
C ASP A 496 -5.12 -41.26 17.94
N ASN A 497 -4.00 -41.76 18.43
CA ASN A 497 -3.70 -43.19 18.66
C ASN A 497 -3.84 -44.06 17.40
N LEU A 498 -3.17 -43.64 16.34
CA LEU A 498 -3.36 -44.18 15.00
C LEU A 498 -2.45 -45.38 14.73
N LEU A 499 -3.00 -46.34 13.99
CA LEU A 499 -2.29 -47.43 13.34
C LEU A 499 -2.32 -47.20 11.83
N VAL A 500 -1.16 -47.27 11.18
CA VAL A 500 -1.07 -47.23 9.71
C VAL A 500 -1.62 -48.54 9.12
N THR A 501 -2.70 -48.46 8.34
CA THR A 501 -3.38 -49.64 7.76
C THR A 501 -3.07 -49.85 6.28
N SER A 502 -2.48 -48.87 5.60
CA SER A 502 -1.88 -49.04 4.27
C SER A 502 -0.72 -48.07 4.05
N THR A 503 0.17 -48.38 3.10
CA THR A 503 1.27 -47.49 2.70
C THR A 503 0.85 -46.55 1.56
N PRO A 504 1.49 -45.37 1.41
CA PRO A 504 1.19 -44.43 0.32
C PRO A 504 1.16 -45.07 -1.06
N ASN A 505 0.11 -44.74 -1.83
CA ASN A 505 -0.04 -45.15 -3.23
C ASN A 505 0.71 -44.18 -4.17
N GLU A 506 0.47 -44.27 -5.48
CA GLU A 506 1.15 -43.41 -6.48
C GLU A 506 0.73 -41.92 -6.44
N TYR A 507 -0.35 -41.61 -5.72
CA TYR A 507 -0.90 -40.27 -5.50
C TYR A 507 -0.63 -39.75 -4.08
N GLY A 508 0.22 -40.42 -3.29
CA GLY A 508 0.49 -40.01 -1.91
C GLY A 508 -0.58 -40.41 -0.89
N GLU A 509 -1.67 -41.08 -1.31
CA GLU A 509 -2.78 -41.45 -0.43
C GLU A 509 -2.48 -42.75 0.35
N TRP A 510 -2.82 -42.75 1.64
CA TRP A 510 -2.67 -43.89 2.55
C TRP A 510 -3.75 -43.89 3.62
N THR A 511 -3.82 -44.93 4.45
CA THR A 511 -4.87 -45.07 5.46
C THR A 511 -4.35 -45.30 6.86
N VAL A 512 -5.06 -44.75 7.84
CA VAL A 512 -4.83 -44.90 9.28
C VAL A 512 -6.10 -45.29 10.01
N SER A 513 -5.96 -45.88 11.19
CA SER A 513 -7.09 -46.23 12.05
C SER A 513 -6.79 -46.00 13.53
N ASP A 514 -7.70 -45.36 14.25
CA ASP A 514 -7.70 -45.31 15.72
C ASP A 514 -8.32 -46.57 16.37
N GLY A 515 -8.68 -47.57 15.55
CA GLY A 515 -9.40 -48.78 15.93
C GLY A 515 -10.92 -48.71 15.74
N SER A 516 -11.48 -47.53 15.44
CA SER A 516 -12.91 -47.35 15.11
C SER A 516 -13.21 -47.56 13.63
N GLY A 517 -12.26 -47.27 12.74
CA GLY A 517 -12.44 -47.31 11.29
C GLY A 517 -11.17 -46.92 10.53
N ASP A 518 -11.12 -47.14 9.22
CA ASP A 518 -10.04 -46.62 8.38
C ASP A 518 -10.38 -45.20 7.90
N CYS A 519 -9.42 -44.28 7.97
CA CYS A 519 -9.50 -42.93 7.41
C CYS A 519 -8.35 -42.73 6.43
N MET A 520 -8.61 -42.03 5.34
CA MET A 520 -7.59 -41.71 4.34
C MET A 520 -6.81 -40.44 4.73
N ILE A 521 -5.51 -40.46 4.47
CA ILE A 521 -4.58 -39.34 4.60
C ILE A 521 -3.98 -39.08 3.22
N ASP A 522 -3.78 -37.83 2.86
CA ASP A 522 -3.30 -37.41 1.54
C ASP A 522 -2.33 -36.21 1.71
N ASP A 523 -1.27 -36.17 0.91
CA ASP A 523 -0.18 -35.18 1.00
C ASP A 523 -0.41 -33.93 0.13
N TYR A 524 -1.58 -33.81 -0.51
CA TYR A 524 -1.92 -32.72 -1.43
C TYR A 524 -1.70 -31.29 -0.89
N PHE A 525 -1.90 -31.08 0.42
CA PHE A 525 -1.72 -29.78 1.11
C PHE A 525 -0.45 -29.72 1.97
N TYR A 526 0.40 -30.75 1.91
CA TYR A 526 1.57 -30.86 2.76
C TYR A 526 2.72 -30.01 2.21
N ASP A 527 3.16 -29.01 2.97
CA ASP A 527 4.36 -28.24 2.64
C ASP A 527 5.62 -29.05 2.96
N GLY A 528 6.32 -29.49 1.91
CA GLY A 528 7.55 -30.26 1.99
C GLY A 528 7.39 -31.72 1.54
N SER A 529 8.12 -32.63 2.17
CA SER A 529 8.07 -34.07 1.87
C SER A 529 7.55 -34.82 3.08
N MET A 530 6.43 -35.52 2.93
CA MET A 530 5.89 -36.35 3.99
C MET A 530 6.74 -37.60 4.20
N ASP A 531 6.98 -37.98 5.45
CA ASP A 531 7.71 -39.20 5.79
C ASP A 531 6.94 -40.44 5.33
N SER A 532 7.67 -41.45 4.85
CA SER A 532 7.07 -42.72 4.44
C SER A 532 6.80 -43.60 5.66
N PHE A 533 5.52 -43.87 5.95
CA PHE A 533 5.12 -44.79 7.02
C PHE A 533 4.98 -46.23 6.53
N SER A 534 5.43 -47.19 7.34
CA SER A 534 5.21 -48.61 7.08
C SER A 534 3.86 -49.05 7.63
N GLU A 535 3.18 -49.95 6.92
CA GLU A 535 1.96 -50.59 7.43
C GLU A 535 2.24 -51.25 8.80
N GLY A 536 1.37 -50.98 9.77
CA GLY A 536 1.49 -51.42 11.15
C GLY A 536 2.29 -50.48 12.07
N SER A 537 2.86 -49.39 11.56
CA SER A 537 3.44 -48.33 12.40
C SER A 537 2.36 -47.61 13.21
N THR A 538 2.75 -47.07 14.37
CA THR A 538 1.87 -46.24 15.21
C THR A 538 2.22 -44.77 15.05
N ILE A 539 1.19 -43.91 15.05
CA ILE A 539 1.31 -42.46 15.04
C ILE A 539 0.47 -41.93 16.21
N THR A 540 1.04 -41.05 17.02
CA THR A 540 0.38 -40.48 18.20
C THR A 540 -0.83 -39.65 17.79
N SER A 541 -0.67 -38.73 16.84
CA SER A 541 -1.77 -37.92 16.33
C SER A 541 -1.49 -37.39 14.93
N ILE A 542 -2.54 -37.16 14.17
CA ILE A 542 -2.50 -36.38 12.92
C ILE A 542 -3.51 -35.24 13.04
N VAL A 543 -3.06 -34.04 12.65
CA VAL A 543 -3.89 -32.85 12.45
C VAL A 543 -3.98 -32.57 10.96
N GLY A 544 -5.09 -32.00 10.49
CA GLY A 544 -5.20 -31.58 9.09
C GLY A 544 -6.61 -31.13 8.75
N VAL A 545 -6.76 -30.52 7.58
CA VAL A 545 -8.08 -30.12 7.08
C VAL A 545 -8.75 -31.29 6.37
N VAL A 546 -10.07 -31.43 6.52
CA VAL A 546 -10.81 -32.50 5.84
C VAL A 546 -11.17 -32.05 4.42
N ASN A 547 -10.87 -32.91 3.44
CA ASN A 547 -11.25 -32.71 2.05
C ASN A 547 -12.10 -33.87 1.54
N TYR A 548 -13.04 -33.56 0.64
CA TYR A 548 -13.75 -34.56 -0.15
C TYR A 548 -13.26 -34.55 -1.60
N ALA A 549 -12.90 -35.73 -2.11
CA ALA A 549 -12.59 -35.91 -3.52
C ALA A 549 -12.84 -37.36 -3.94
N TYR A 550 -13.20 -37.57 -5.22
CA TYR A 550 -13.38 -38.90 -5.81
C TYR A 550 -14.28 -39.87 -5.02
N GLY A 551 -15.23 -39.35 -4.24
CA GLY A 551 -16.17 -40.16 -3.48
C GLY A 551 -15.76 -40.47 -2.04
N GLU A 552 -14.60 -39.99 -1.57
CA GLU A 552 -14.02 -40.32 -0.26
C GLU A 552 -13.50 -39.06 0.45
N TYR A 553 -13.70 -39.01 1.77
CA TYR A 553 -13.10 -37.98 2.63
C TYR A 553 -11.68 -38.38 3.04
N ARG A 554 -10.84 -37.36 3.22
CA ARG A 554 -9.43 -37.50 3.60
C ARG A 554 -9.02 -36.37 4.53
N ILE A 555 -8.05 -36.63 5.38
CA ILE A 555 -7.38 -35.58 6.16
C ILE A 555 -6.13 -35.15 5.38
N LEU A 556 -5.95 -33.85 5.25
CA LEU A 556 -4.82 -33.20 4.60
C LEU A 556 -3.93 -32.52 5.65
N PRO A 557 -2.83 -33.17 6.11
CA PRO A 557 -1.88 -32.52 7.01
C PRO A 557 -1.15 -31.39 6.27
N ARG A 558 -0.89 -30.28 6.96
CA ARG A 558 -0.35 -29.06 6.35
C ARG A 558 1.18 -29.07 6.30
N ASN A 559 1.84 -29.64 7.30
CA ASN A 559 3.31 -29.75 7.38
C ASN A 559 3.72 -30.80 8.43
N GLU A 560 5.02 -30.92 8.69
CA GLU A 560 5.57 -31.90 9.64
C GLU A 560 5.02 -31.80 11.07
N SER A 561 4.65 -30.59 11.51
CA SER A 561 4.12 -30.37 12.87
C SER A 561 2.73 -30.99 13.06
N ASP A 562 2.02 -31.27 11.97
CA ASP A 562 0.71 -31.89 12.01
C ASP A 562 0.77 -33.42 12.18
N ILE A 563 1.95 -34.06 12.04
CA ILE A 563 2.11 -35.52 12.19
C ILE A 563 3.01 -35.82 13.38
N ASN A 564 2.38 -36.17 14.50
CA ASN A 564 3.11 -36.58 15.70
C ASN A 564 3.24 -38.10 15.74
N THR A 565 4.44 -38.61 15.46
CA THR A 565 4.74 -40.06 15.49
C THR A 565 5.07 -40.59 16.89
N GLY A 566 5.15 -39.70 17.89
CA GLY A 566 5.74 -40.01 19.20
C GLY A 566 7.20 -40.46 19.09
N SER A 567 7.85 -40.23 17.94
CA SER A 567 9.21 -40.67 17.62
C SER A 567 10.17 -39.51 17.37
N ASP A 568 9.89 -38.33 17.91
CA ASP A 568 11.01 -37.61 18.51
C ASP A 568 11.57 -38.56 19.55
N SER A 569 12.69 -39.22 19.22
CA SER A 569 13.42 -39.98 20.20
C SER A 569 13.72 -38.99 21.31
N CYS A 570 12.94 -39.05 22.39
CA CYS A 570 13.15 -38.26 23.56
C CYS A 570 14.53 -38.65 24.09
N ASN A 571 15.55 -37.93 23.66
CA ASN A 571 16.89 -38.09 24.17
C ASN A 571 16.89 -37.26 25.45
N ALA A 572 16.25 -37.81 26.48
CA ALA A 572 16.20 -37.24 27.82
C ALA A 572 17.60 -37.29 28.45
N ASN A 573 18.50 -36.52 27.85
CA ASN A 573 19.92 -36.41 28.13
C ASN A 573 20.20 -35.27 29.13
N GLY A 574 19.15 -34.55 29.54
CA GLY A 574 19.21 -33.47 30.51
C GLY A 574 19.80 -32.16 29.99
N ASP A 575 20.17 -32.04 28.71
CA ASP A 575 20.73 -30.83 28.08
C ASP A 575 19.60 -29.90 27.62
N VAL A 576 18.92 -29.28 28.59
CA VAL A 576 17.67 -28.54 28.40
C VAL A 576 17.89 -27.20 27.70
N ASN A 577 19.08 -26.62 27.85
CA ASN A 577 19.45 -25.37 27.18
C ASN A 577 20.01 -25.58 25.75
N LEU A 578 20.16 -26.84 25.32
CA LEU A 578 20.61 -27.28 23.99
C LEU A 578 22.02 -26.77 23.62
N ASP A 579 22.88 -26.57 24.61
CA ASP A 579 24.25 -26.09 24.37
C ASP A 579 25.25 -27.22 24.05
N GLY A 580 24.79 -28.47 24.10
CA GLY A 580 25.58 -29.67 23.81
C GLY A 580 26.35 -30.20 25.02
N SER A 581 26.15 -29.63 26.22
CA SER A 581 26.81 -30.04 27.45
C SER A 581 25.89 -30.09 28.65
N LEU A 582 25.78 -31.28 29.27
CA LEU A 582 25.06 -31.44 30.53
C LEU A 582 25.82 -30.75 31.69
N ASP A 583 25.34 -29.60 32.14
CA ASP A 583 25.96 -28.81 33.20
C ASP A 583 24.97 -28.11 34.15
N VAL A 584 25.48 -27.19 34.98
CA VAL A 584 24.66 -26.53 36.01
C VAL A 584 23.60 -25.59 35.43
N LEU A 585 23.76 -25.12 34.18
CA LEU A 585 22.80 -24.28 33.51
C LEU A 585 21.53 -25.06 33.18
N ASP A 586 21.65 -26.33 32.80
CA ASP A 586 20.47 -27.20 32.60
C ASP A 586 19.66 -27.39 33.87
N VAL A 587 20.35 -27.54 35.00
CA VAL A 587 19.70 -27.63 36.32
C VAL A 587 18.91 -26.36 36.63
N VAL A 588 19.41 -25.19 36.23
CA VAL A 588 18.71 -23.92 36.43
C VAL A 588 17.43 -23.88 35.60
N PHE A 589 17.47 -24.31 34.34
CA PHE A 589 16.31 -24.39 33.44
C PHE A 589 15.23 -25.31 33.99
N VAL A 590 15.60 -26.53 34.40
CA VAL A 590 14.63 -27.49 34.96
C VAL A 590 14.03 -26.99 36.27
N VAL A 591 14.84 -26.40 37.15
CA VAL A 591 14.32 -25.81 38.39
C VAL A 591 13.42 -24.61 38.10
N GLY A 592 13.73 -23.80 37.09
CA GLY A 592 12.87 -22.71 36.62
C GLY A 592 11.49 -23.22 36.21
N ALA A 593 11.47 -24.27 35.38
CA ALA A 593 10.25 -24.91 34.90
C ALA A 593 9.44 -25.57 36.04
N VAL A 594 10.07 -26.34 36.93
CA VAL A 594 9.42 -26.96 38.10
C VAL A 594 8.82 -25.92 39.05
N LEU A 595 9.44 -24.74 39.16
CA LEU A 595 8.93 -23.64 39.98
C LEU A 595 7.89 -22.77 39.26
N GLY A 596 7.61 -23.04 37.98
CA GLY A 596 6.69 -22.26 37.14
C GLY A 596 7.22 -20.88 36.73
N ASN A 597 8.54 -20.67 36.83
CA ASN A 597 9.21 -19.43 36.44
C ASN A 597 9.69 -19.44 34.98
N GLU A 598 9.59 -20.59 34.31
CA GLU A 598 10.11 -20.83 32.96
C GLU A 598 9.11 -21.71 32.21
N GLN A 599 8.84 -21.40 30.95
CA GLN A 599 7.98 -22.21 30.07
C GLN A 599 8.88 -22.97 29.11
N LEU A 600 8.74 -24.30 29.09
CA LEU A 600 9.47 -25.17 28.18
C LEU A 600 8.57 -25.50 26.98
N ASN A 601 9.13 -25.54 25.78
CA ASN A 601 8.46 -26.15 24.64
C ASN A 601 8.43 -27.69 24.78
N ASP A 602 7.66 -28.38 23.94
CA ASP A 602 7.44 -29.83 24.04
C ASP A 602 8.74 -30.64 23.98
N ASN A 603 9.72 -30.20 23.17
CA ASN A 603 11.03 -30.85 23.08
C ASN A 603 11.88 -30.65 24.35
N GLN A 604 11.91 -29.42 24.88
CA GLN A 604 12.62 -29.12 26.13
C GLN A 604 11.98 -29.81 27.33
N PHE A 605 10.65 -29.89 27.37
CA PHE A 605 9.93 -30.67 28.37
C PHE A 605 10.35 -32.14 28.30
N CYS A 606 10.42 -32.71 27.09
CA CYS A 606 10.90 -34.08 26.89
C CYS A 606 12.35 -34.28 27.35
N ILE A 607 13.27 -33.40 26.95
CA ILE A 607 14.70 -33.48 27.33
C ILE A 607 14.88 -33.41 28.85
N SER A 608 14.00 -32.66 29.51
CA SER A 608 14.04 -32.43 30.95
C SER A 608 13.49 -33.59 31.81
N ASP A 609 12.62 -34.46 31.27
CA ASP A 609 12.11 -35.68 31.94
C ASP A 609 13.13 -36.84 31.82
N VAL A 610 14.31 -36.64 32.42
CA VAL A 610 15.43 -37.60 32.37
C VAL A 610 15.14 -38.92 33.07
N ASN A 611 14.11 -38.97 33.92
CA ASN A 611 13.71 -40.20 34.60
C ASN A 611 12.62 -40.99 33.85
N LEU A 612 12.03 -40.38 32.80
CA LEU A 612 11.04 -40.94 31.88
C LEU A 612 9.74 -41.38 32.57
N ASP A 613 9.29 -40.65 33.58
CA ASP A 613 8.03 -40.94 34.29
C ASP A 613 6.83 -40.12 33.78
N GLY A 614 7.07 -39.23 32.81
CA GLY A 614 6.07 -38.37 32.19
C GLY A 614 5.75 -37.10 32.98
N ASN A 615 6.48 -36.80 34.06
CA ASN A 615 6.31 -35.59 34.86
C ASN A 615 7.65 -34.89 35.04
N LEU A 616 7.66 -33.57 34.83
CA LEU A 616 8.82 -32.76 35.18
C LEU A 616 8.77 -32.37 36.67
N ASP A 617 9.62 -32.98 37.49
CA ASP A 617 9.67 -32.71 38.92
C ASP A 617 11.09 -32.72 39.53
N VAL A 618 11.16 -32.76 40.87
CA VAL A 618 12.44 -32.71 41.59
C VAL A 618 13.31 -33.97 41.36
N LEU A 619 12.71 -35.08 40.95
CA LEU A 619 13.41 -36.33 40.65
C LEU A 619 14.25 -36.19 39.37
N ASP A 620 13.79 -35.40 38.40
CA ASP A 620 14.57 -35.06 37.20
C ASP A 620 15.77 -34.20 37.54
N VAL A 621 15.56 -33.16 38.35
CA VAL A 621 16.63 -32.31 38.87
C VAL A 621 17.70 -33.15 39.58
N VAL A 622 17.28 -34.09 40.43
CA VAL A 622 18.20 -34.98 41.16
C VAL A 622 18.96 -35.89 40.20
N THR A 623 18.32 -36.35 39.13
CA THR A 623 18.92 -37.23 38.13
C THR A 623 19.98 -36.48 37.30
N ILE A 624 19.66 -35.29 36.77
CA ILE A 624 20.60 -34.41 36.07
C ILE A 624 21.82 -34.08 36.96
N VAL A 625 21.58 -33.66 38.20
CA VAL A 625 22.66 -33.34 39.15
C VAL A 625 23.54 -34.58 39.44
N SER A 626 22.95 -35.77 39.51
CA SER A 626 23.70 -37.00 39.74
C SER A 626 24.60 -37.37 38.56
N GLU A 627 24.15 -37.10 37.34
CA GLU A 627 24.94 -37.28 36.12
C GLU A 627 26.10 -36.29 36.02
N ILE A 628 25.87 -35.00 36.28
CA ILE A 628 26.91 -33.95 36.33
C ILE A 628 27.99 -34.30 37.37
N LEU A 629 27.58 -34.82 38.53
CA LEU A 629 28.50 -35.19 39.61
C LEU A 629 29.09 -36.60 39.46
N ASN A 630 28.70 -37.35 38.42
CA ASN A 630 29.13 -38.71 38.13
C ASN A 630 28.93 -39.66 39.33
N LEU A 631 27.82 -39.49 40.05
CA LEU A 631 27.48 -40.26 41.24
C LEU A 631 26.69 -41.52 40.84
N THR A 632 27.22 -42.71 41.12
CA THR A 632 26.50 -43.96 40.85
C THR A 632 25.36 -44.13 41.86
N LEU A 633 24.12 -43.88 41.43
CA LEU A 633 22.92 -44.20 42.21
C LEU A 633 22.76 -45.73 42.27
N GLN A 634 23.11 -46.35 43.41
CA GLN A 634 22.81 -47.76 43.64
C GLN A 634 21.30 -47.95 43.79
N SER A 635 20.75 -48.77 42.89
CA SER A 635 19.34 -49.15 42.79
C SER A 635 18.73 -49.66 44.10
N SER A 636 17.41 -49.43 44.23
CA SER A 636 16.42 -50.03 45.14
C SER A 636 16.25 -49.42 46.55
N GLU A 637 15.61 -48.25 46.63
CA GLU A 637 14.48 -47.95 47.55
C GLU A 637 14.08 -46.44 47.43
N PRO A 638 12.92 -46.08 46.84
CA PRO A 638 12.58 -44.67 46.55
C PRO A 638 12.06 -43.85 47.76
N PHE A 639 12.35 -44.21 49.02
CA PHE A 639 11.60 -43.68 50.17
C PHE A 639 12.41 -43.00 51.31
N GLN A 640 13.65 -42.57 51.09
CA GLN A 640 14.42 -41.89 52.15
C GLN A 640 14.56 -40.37 52.01
N TYR A 641 14.48 -39.77 50.82
CA TYR A 641 14.80 -38.35 50.64
C TYR A 641 13.61 -37.38 50.79
N GLU A 642 12.37 -37.85 50.62
CA GLU A 642 11.16 -37.00 50.73
C GLU A 642 10.96 -36.43 52.16
N LYS A 643 11.46 -37.15 53.18
CA LYS A 643 11.24 -36.81 54.59
C LYS A 643 12.20 -35.74 55.11
N GLU A 644 13.42 -35.65 54.59
CA GLU A 644 14.38 -34.61 54.98
C GLU A 644 14.06 -33.28 54.30
N PHE A 645 13.59 -33.30 53.04
CA PHE A 645 13.25 -32.09 52.27
C PHE A 645 11.97 -31.39 52.74
N LYS A 646 10.92 -32.14 53.14
CA LYS A 646 9.73 -31.56 53.77
C LYS A 646 10.02 -30.90 55.13
N SER A 647 11.14 -31.25 55.79
CA SER A 647 11.56 -30.60 57.05
C SER A 647 12.27 -29.27 56.83
N SER A 648 12.98 -29.10 55.70
CA SER A 648 13.72 -27.88 55.37
C SER A 648 12.85 -26.79 54.75
N LEU A 649 11.75 -27.14 54.06
CA LEU A 649 10.80 -26.16 53.49
C LEU A 649 9.90 -25.45 54.53
N LYS A 650 9.71 -26.01 55.73
CA LYS A 650 8.90 -25.35 56.79
C LYS A 650 9.58 -24.17 57.49
N LEU A 651 10.81 -23.82 57.12
CA LEU A 651 11.61 -22.77 57.79
C LEU A 651 11.65 -21.42 57.06
N ARG A 652 10.92 -21.22 55.96
CA ARG A 652 10.97 -19.95 55.19
C ARG A 652 9.61 -19.29 54.88
N THR A 653 8.61 -19.40 55.75
CA THR A 653 7.36 -18.60 55.65
C THR A 653 7.15 -17.63 56.81
N ASN A 654 8.20 -17.22 57.52
CA ASN A 654 8.11 -16.08 58.43
C ASN A 654 9.38 -15.22 58.35
N LYS A 655 9.36 -14.25 57.44
CA LYS A 655 9.92 -12.91 57.67
C LYS A 655 9.37 -11.90 56.69
#